data_AF-A0A841JJ91-F1
#
_entry.id   AF-A0A841JJ91-F1
#
_cell.length_a   1.000
_cell.length_b   1.000
_cell.length_c   1.000
_cell.angle_alpha   90.00
_cell.angle_beta   90.00
_cell.angle_gamma   90.00
#
_symmetry.space_group_name_H-M   'P 1'
#
loop_
_entity.id
_entity.type
_entity.pdbx_description
1 polymer ?
#
loop_
_entity_poly.entity_id
_entity_poly.type
_entity_poly.pdbx_seq_one_letter_code
_entity_poly.pdbx_strand_id
1 'polypeptide(L)'
;MNQLQLYLNNQLVDLSDDSPIALTLQINNLAEVKNQQGNTSNQFKLPLTQRNRQILGFPDDVAFTTNLPYDNYEARIIQDGLEIVPSAIAQLNLIEQDTASVTVLSGNVDFFDALDVKIYDMGDNTTDIGKQNAFGPYQHTWDLNTVAHSQNNTSGFIWPVIDYGRIATDFSNNPQIDVRYQRPGFFLKTAIELFAQTAGYKIDQSSFLLRQPMYDKLIVQFANDNLEHGTDYQNSTALGVNASLGNDLNEDHPDTRYNIGTIIFNNILNSDSNYQASAGTYIAKAVTKVTFTVKIPSFYFYGKFVGDYASNLDINIIYTDPVNGDTTLATHNFDLKDNIVIDKQPGFFNFYAHKNTTDPVTLSVDAELPKGGKLHVGYEFKGFTGSRFSMPGTTELTIKADNQDTLFGQDIQCERIFPDITQKDLLKDTLQRFGIICQTNNTTRMVTFSSFRDIVNNIPVATNWTSKCVDQGKTVAFQLGNYAQVNTMTYKEDDAILPKNFGNAQINVADKTLPLTTALFESQFAPTLNRPYIGGNMAQILKIDTSQDADAVDFSISTQPRLLIDQKIDLRQQNGAPSVTFTDGTNRITVNDVISLPYFYKPGGEHSLLWEDLRIAYYPELEKILQQTKKVVRYFLLTPRDILELNLLIPVYLEQDGCYYYINKIDSWRSGQPTKVELVKLG
;
A
#
# COMPACT_ATOMS: atom_id res chain seq x y z
N MET A 1 49.66 18.06 -6.47
CA MET A 1 48.92 18.66 -5.35
C MET A 1 47.59 17.96 -5.31
N ASN A 2 47.23 17.31 -4.20
CA ASN A 2 45.91 16.70 -4.01
C ASN A 2 44.90 17.82 -3.77
N GLN A 3 44.17 18.28 -4.78
CA GLN A 3 43.18 19.34 -4.62
C GLN A 3 41.81 18.73 -4.36
N LEU A 4 41.36 18.77 -3.11
CA LEU A 4 40.02 18.35 -2.69
C LEU A 4 39.08 19.56 -2.65
N GLN A 5 37.87 19.41 -3.17
CA GLN A 5 36.80 20.41 -3.09
C GLN A 5 35.49 19.74 -2.68
N LEU A 6 34.75 20.42 -1.80
CA LEU A 6 33.39 20.05 -1.40
C LEU A 6 32.46 21.19 -1.80
N TYR A 7 31.35 20.87 -2.46
CA TYR A 7 30.26 21.80 -2.67
C TYR A 7 29.05 21.35 -1.87
N LEU A 8 28.39 22.28 -1.21
CA LEU A 8 27.09 22.09 -0.55
C LEU A 8 26.10 23.10 -1.14
N ASN A 9 24.92 22.65 -1.57
CA ASN A 9 23.92 23.45 -2.29
C ASN A 9 24.53 24.27 -3.44
N ASN A 10 25.42 23.62 -4.21
CA ASN A 10 26.16 24.22 -5.32
C ASN A 10 27.12 25.38 -4.95
N GLN A 11 27.43 25.56 -3.66
CA GLN A 11 28.39 26.54 -3.16
C GLN A 11 29.67 25.86 -2.66
N LEU A 12 30.83 26.39 -3.05
CA LEU A 12 32.14 25.87 -2.63
C LEU A 12 32.34 26.12 -1.13
N VAL A 13 32.55 25.03 -0.40
CA VAL A 13 32.80 25.03 1.05
C VAL A 13 34.27 25.30 1.33
N ASP A 14 34.54 26.08 2.37
CA ASP A 14 35.90 26.27 2.87
C ASP A 14 36.30 25.03 3.68
N LEU A 15 37.28 24.25 3.20
CA LEU A 15 37.85 23.10 3.90
C LEU A 15 39.10 23.52 4.68
N SER A 16 39.39 22.86 5.81
CA SER A 16 40.70 23.01 6.46
C SER A 16 41.75 22.12 5.77
N ASP A 17 43.02 22.49 5.86
CA ASP A 17 44.14 21.73 5.27
C ASP A 17 44.19 20.27 5.77
N ASP A 18 43.65 20.03 6.98
CA ASP A 18 43.58 18.75 7.68
C ASP A 18 42.14 18.21 7.80
N SER A 19 41.21 18.58 6.90
CA SER A 19 39.85 18.00 6.85
C SER A 19 39.75 16.87 5.80
N PRO A 20 40.31 15.66 6.03
CA PRO A 20 40.27 14.61 5.03
C PRO A 20 38.87 13.99 4.97
N ILE A 21 38.17 14.24 3.88
CA ILE A 21 36.96 13.51 3.52
C ILE A 21 37.39 12.11 3.05
N ALA A 22 37.08 11.10 3.86
CA ALA A 22 37.39 9.70 3.62
C ALA A 22 36.13 8.98 3.14
N LEU A 23 36.18 8.33 1.98
CA LEU A 23 35.01 7.70 1.36
C LEU A 23 34.99 6.20 1.62
N THR A 24 33.90 5.70 2.19
CA THR A 24 33.60 4.28 2.29
C THR A 24 32.64 3.89 1.18
N LEU A 25 33.07 2.95 0.34
CA LEU A 25 32.31 2.43 -0.79
C LEU A 25 32.07 0.95 -0.56
N GLN A 26 30.84 0.46 -0.72
CA GLN A 26 30.53 -0.93 -0.39
C GLN A 26 29.41 -1.51 -1.23
N ILE A 27 29.52 -2.81 -1.47
CA ILE A 27 28.45 -3.56 -2.11
C ILE A 27 27.52 -4.10 -1.03
N ASN A 28 26.22 -4.03 -1.27
CA ASN A 28 25.24 -4.59 -0.35
C ASN A 28 25.31 -6.13 -0.38
N ASN A 29 25.71 -6.74 0.73
CA ASN A 29 25.69 -8.19 0.91
C ASN A 29 24.26 -8.67 1.18
N LEU A 30 23.87 -9.82 0.61
CA LEU A 30 22.53 -10.41 0.76
C LEU A 30 22.11 -10.67 2.23
N ALA A 31 23.06 -10.97 3.14
CA ALA A 31 22.77 -11.08 4.58
C ALA A 31 22.55 -9.75 5.30
N GLU A 32 23.00 -8.64 4.71
CA GLU A 32 22.92 -7.31 5.30
C GLU A 32 21.82 -6.46 4.64
N VAL A 33 21.02 -7.07 3.73
CA VAL A 33 19.88 -6.43 3.05
C VAL A 33 18.84 -5.87 4.02
N LYS A 34 18.82 -6.34 5.28
CA LYS A 34 17.98 -5.76 6.34
C LYS A 34 18.17 -4.24 6.43
N ASN A 35 19.41 -3.75 6.34
CA ASN A 35 19.78 -2.34 6.43
C ASN A 35 20.70 -1.96 5.27
N GLN A 36 20.18 -1.95 4.03
CA GLN A 36 20.98 -1.61 2.83
C GLN A 36 21.84 -0.36 3.09
N GLN A 37 23.14 -0.56 3.00
CA GLN A 37 24.15 0.43 3.31
C GLN A 37 24.59 1.07 1.99
N GLY A 38 24.47 2.38 1.87
CA GLY A 38 25.06 3.08 0.74
C GLY A 38 26.52 3.46 0.99
N ASN A 39 27.04 4.28 0.09
CA ASN A 39 28.36 4.87 0.20
C ASN A 39 28.30 6.01 1.21
N THR A 40 29.30 6.14 2.07
CA THR A 40 29.31 7.12 3.15
C THR A 40 30.70 7.71 3.34
N SER A 41 30.79 8.97 3.75
CA SER A 41 32.04 9.53 4.25
C SER A 41 32.20 9.22 5.75
N ASN A 42 33.43 9.34 6.27
CA ASN A 42 33.56 9.60 7.69
C ASN A 42 32.85 10.92 8.06
N GLN A 43 32.54 11.10 9.34
CA GLN A 43 32.25 12.44 9.85
C GLN A 43 33.53 13.27 9.77
N PHE A 44 33.45 14.44 9.15
CA PHE A 44 34.56 15.39 9.05
C PHE A 44 34.13 16.78 9.51
N LYS A 45 35.12 17.60 9.90
CA LYS A 45 34.89 18.94 10.43
C LYS A 45 35.10 19.99 9.36
N LEU A 46 34.13 20.88 9.22
CA LEU A 46 34.21 22.10 8.45
C LEU A 46 34.48 23.28 9.39
N PRO A 47 35.44 24.18 9.10
CA PRO A 47 35.58 25.41 9.86
C PRO A 47 34.35 26.29 9.67
N LEU A 48 33.84 26.91 10.74
CA LEU A 48 32.74 27.88 10.70
C LEU A 48 33.21 29.25 10.19
N THR A 49 33.79 29.28 8.98
CA THR A 49 34.02 30.53 8.27
C THR A 49 32.70 31.23 8.01
N GLN A 50 32.72 32.56 7.78
CA GLN A 50 31.50 33.30 7.47
C GLN A 50 30.74 32.69 6.27
N ARG A 51 31.46 32.14 5.28
CA ARG A 51 30.87 31.46 4.13
C ARG A 51 30.20 30.15 4.53
N ASN A 52 30.91 29.28 5.25
CA ASN A 52 30.33 28.00 5.68
C ASN A 52 29.14 28.19 6.60
N ARG A 53 29.18 29.20 7.49
CA ARG A 53 28.02 29.59 8.30
C ARG A 53 26.82 29.95 7.43
N GLN A 54 27.01 30.75 6.38
CA GLN A 54 25.93 31.10 5.45
C GLN A 54 25.38 29.87 4.72
N ILE A 55 26.26 29.02 4.19
CA ILE A 55 25.87 27.78 3.48
C ILE A 55 25.02 26.88 4.38
N LEU A 56 25.42 26.73 5.65
CA LEU A 56 24.77 25.88 6.64
C LEU A 56 23.57 26.57 7.35
N GLY A 57 23.24 27.82 7.01
CA GLY A 57 22.12 28.54 7.62
C GLY A 57 22.35 29.06 9.04
N PHE A 58 23.58 29.47 9.35
CA PHE A 58 24.03 29.98 10.66
C PHE A 58 23.72 29.02 11.83
N PRO A 59 24.13 27.75 11.74
CA PRO A 59 23.74 26.71 12.69
C PRO A 59 24.31 26.92 14.10
N ASP A 60 25.35 27.74 14.24
CA ASP A 60 26.03 28.05 15.50
C ASP A 60 25.36 29.19 16.29
N ASP A 61 24.58 30.02 15.62
CA ASP A 61 23.99 31.21 16.23
C ASP A 61 22.59 30.90 16.74
N VAL A 62 22.47 30.77 18.06
CA VAL A 62 21.21 30.48 18.76
C VAL A 62 20.11 31.52 18.52
N ALA A 63 20.44 32.72 18.03
CA ALA A 63 19.46 33.74 17.68
C ALA A 63 18.85 33.54 16.28
N PHE A 64 19.50 32.78 15.40
CA PHE A 64 18.99 32.51 14.05
C PHE A 64 18.26 31.17 14.02
N THR A 65 17.01 31.20 13.56
CA THR A 65 16.18 30.01 13.32
C THR A 65 15.96 29.86 11.82
N THR A 66 16.83 29.12 11.17
CA THR A 66 16.65 28.73 9.75
C THR A 66 16.34 27.24 9.68
N ASN A 67 15.72 26.80 8.58
CA ASN A 67 15.40 25.38 8.38
C ASN A 67 16.62 24.56 7.90
N LEU A 68 17.65 25.22 7.36
CA LEU A 68 18.80 24.56 6.74
C LEU A 68 19.56 23.59 7.68
N PRO A 69 19.83 23.93 8.96
CA PRO A 69 20.47 23.00 9.89
C PRO A 69 19.67 21.71 10.14
N TYR A 70 18.37 21.71 9.82
CA TYR A 70 17.44 20.60 10.02
C TYR A 70 17.08 19.88 8.71
N ASP A 71 17.77 20.19 7.61
CA ASP A 71 17.56 19.60 6.29
C ASP A 71 18.86 18.99 5.73
N ASN A 72 18.73 18.21 4.67
CA ASN A 72 19.85 17.68 3.91
C ASN A 72 20.39 18.73 2.93
N TYR A 73 21.70 18.71 2.69
CA TYR A 73 22.36 19.58 1.71
C TYR A 73 22.71 18.79 0.45
N GLU A 74 22.47 19.33 -0.73
CA GLU A 74 23.00 18.74 -1.97
C GLU A 74 24.53 18.81 -1.94
N ALA A 75 25.20 17.66 -2.08
CA ALA A 75 26.65 17.57 -1.93
C ALA A 75 27.34 17.03 -3.18
N ARG A 76 28.50 17.61 -3.52
CA ARG A 76 29.41 17.10 -4.54
C ARG A 76 30.87 17.15 -4.06
N ILE A 77 31.65 16.12 -4.37
CA ILE A 77 33.08 16.04 -4.03
C ILE A 77 33.90 15.96 -5.32
N ILE A 78 34.85 16.89 -5.45
CA ILE A 78 35.81 16.93 -6.55
C ILE A 78 37.20 16.68 -5.98
N GLN A 79 37.92 15.73 -6.56
CA GLN A 79 39.31 15.42 -6.21
C GLN A 79 40.17 15.48 -7.47
N ASP A 80 41.17 16.36 -7.45
CA ASP A 80 42.12 16.55 -8.56
C ASP A 80 41.43 16.87 -9.90
N GLY A 81 40.35 17.65 -9.84
CA GLY A 81 39.54 18.05 -11.00
C GLY A 81 38.53 17.01 -11.48
N LEU A 82 38.44 15.84 -10.82
CA LEU A 82 37.47 14.79 -11.12
C LEU A 82 36.34 14.79 -10.09
N GLU A 83 35.08 14.84 -10.56
CA GLU A 83 33.89 14.74 -9.70
C GLU A 83 33.66 13.31 -9.23
N ILE A 84 34.45 12.86 -8.25
CA ILE A 84 34.41 11.48 -7.73
C ILE A 84 33.10 11.14 -7.00
N VAL A 85 32.41 12.14 -6.46
CA VAL A 85 31.05 12.01 -5.91
C VAL A 85 30.21 13.15 -6.50
N PRO A 86 29.60 12.96 -7.67
CA PRO A 86 28.92 14.03 -8.40
C PRO A 86 27.54 14.38 -7.81
N SER A 87 26.90 13.46 -7.09
CA SER A 87 25.57 13.66 -6.49
C SER A 87 25.43 12.87 -5.20
N ALA A 88 25.36 13.59 -4.08
CA ALA A 88 25.24 13.07 -2.73
C ALA A 88 24.35 13.98 -1.88
N ILE A 89 23.97 13.49 -0.71
CA ILE A 89 23.38 14.31 0.35
C ILE A 89 24.40 14.49 1.46
N ALA A 90 24.49 15.67 2.05
CA ALA A 90 25.26 15.90 3.26
C ALA A 90 24.32 16.20 4.43
N GLN A 91 24.67 15.68 5.59
CA GLN A 91 23.98 15.88 6.85
C GLN A 91 24.87 16.65 7.81
N LEU A 92 24.32 17.75 8.35
CA LEU A 92 24.92 18.46 9.46
C LEU A 92 24.56 17.71 10.75
N ASN A 93 25.55 17.14 11.42
CA ASN A 93 25.30 16.32 12.61
C ASN A 93 25.28 17.15 13.89
N LEU A 94 26.25 18.07 14.02
CA LEU A 94 26.40 18.92 15.20
C LEU A 94 27.34 20.11 14.92
N ILE A 95 27.26 21.10 15.81
CA ILE A 95 28.22 22.20 15.92
C ILE A 95 29.05 22.02 17.20
N GLU A 96 30.37 22.12 17.06
CA GLU A 96 31.34 22.07 18.15
C GLU A 96 32.28 23.26 18.03
N GLN A 97 32.12 24.24 18.93
CA GLN A 97 32.92 25.47 18.97
C GLN A 97 32.92 26.21 17.61
N ASP A 98 34.03 26.19 16.90
CA ASP A 98 34.27 26.84 15.61
C ASP A 98 34.20 25.86 14.43
N THR A 99 33.61 24.67 14.63
CA THR A 99 33.49 23.63 13.60
C THR A 99 32.10 23.06 13.46
N ALA A 100 31.73 22.70 12.22
CA ALA A 100 30.54 21.95 11.88
C ALA A 100 30.91 20.51 11.49
N SER A 101 30.30 19.53 12.14
CA SER A 101 30.52 18.11 11.87
C SER A 101 29.55 17.61 10.81
N VAL A 102 30.07 17.26 9.63
CA VAL A 102 29.27 16.89 8.46
C VAL A 102 29.58 15.46 8.03
N THR A 103 28.56 14.75 7.55
CA THR A 103 28.66 13.43 6.90
C THR A 103 28.06 13.51 5.50
N VAL A 104 28.70 12.90 4.50
CA VAL A 104 28.19 12.83 3.12
C VAL A 104 27.75 11.40 2.82
N LEU A 105 26.52 11.22 2.36
CA LEU A 105 25.92 9.94 1.98
C LEU A 105 25.66 9.92 0.47
N SER A 106 25.98 8.81 -0.19
CA SER A 106 25.81 8.62 -1.63
C SER A 106 25.54 7.14 -1.98
N GLY A 107 25.44 6.83 -3.27
CA GLY A 107 24.98 5.52 -3.72
C GLY A 107 23.48 5.34 -3.44
N ASN A 108 23.07 4.14 -3.05
CA ASN A 108 21.65 3.78 -3.01
C ASN A 108 20.83 4.43 -1.89
N VAL A 109 21.47 5.14 -0.93
CA VAL A 109 20.77 5.71 0.24
C VAL A 109 19.61 6.59 -0.21
N ASP A 110 19.89 7.55 -1.07
CA ASP A 110 18.89 8.51 -1.58
C ASP A 110 17.72 7.82 -2.30
N PHE A 111 17.99 6.74 -3.05
CA PHE A 111 16.93 5.95 -3.67
C PHE A 111 16.05 5.23 -2.65
N PHE A 112 16.63 4.54 -1.65
CA PHE A 112 15.83 3.81 -0.67
C PHE A 112 15.15 4.71 0.35
N ASP A 113 15.73 5.86 0.68
CA ASP A 113 15.11 6.87 1.53
C ASP A 113 13.90 7.49 0.83
N ALA A 114 14.00 7.77 -0.48
CA ALA A 114 12.85 8.23 -1.28
C ALA A 114 11.72 7.19 -1.36
N LEU A 115 12.02 5.90 -1.16
CA LEU A 115 11.03 4.82 -1.12
C LEU A 115 10.53 4.51 0.30
N ASP A 116 11.02 5.21 1.33
CA ASP A 116 10.60 5.02 2.72
C ASP A 116 9.27 5.74 3.04
N VAL A 117 8.29 5.52 2.18
CA VAL A 117 6.93 6.06 2.29
C VAL A 117 5.93 4.92 2.16
N LYS A 118 4.76 5.05 2.81
CA LYS A 118 3.73 4.01 2.70
C LYS A 118 3.15 4.01 1.29
N ILE A 119 2.81 2.82 0.79
CA ILE A 119 2.14 2.72 -0.52
C ILE A 119 0.80 3.45 -0.48
N TYR A 120 0.08 3.39 0.65
CA TYR A 120 -1.20 4.07 0.86
C TYR A 120 -1.13 5.60 0.75
N ASP A 121 0.02 6.22 1.06
CA ASP A 121 0.20 7.68 0.95
C ASP A 121 0.11 8.16 -0.51
N MET A 122 0.24 7.25 -1.49
CA MET A 122 0.03 7.56 -2.91
C MET A 122 -1.42 7.89 -3.27
N GLY A 123 -2.37 7.57 -2.38
CA GLY A 123 -3.79 7.94 -2.48
C GLY A 123 -4.17 9.18 -1.65
N ASP A 124 -3.18 9.91 -1.13
CA ASP A 124 -3.36 11.15 -0.35
C ASP A 124 -2.68 12.33 -1.05
N ASN A 125 -3.48 13.18 -1.70
CA ASN A 125 -3.00 14.36 -2.43
C ASN A 125 -2.40 15.46 -1.53
N THR A 126 -2.45 15.31 -0.20
CA THR A 126 -1.73 16.21 0.71
C THR A 126 -0.25 15.86 0.83
N THR A 127 0.13 14.61 0.54
CA THR A 127 1.52 14.13 0.53
C THR A 127 2.22 14.45 -0.79
N ASP A 128 3.55 14.52 -0.79
CA ASP A 128 4.31 14.81 -2.01
C ASP A 128 4.29 13.67 -3.02
N ILE A 129 4.16 12.42 -2.54
CA ILE A 129 4.04 11.24 -3.39
C ILE A 129 2.64 11.12 -4.00
N GLY A 130 1.59 11.41 -3.22
CA GLY A 130 0.20 11.32 -3.68
C GLY A 130 -0.17 12.36 -4.73
N LYS A 131 0.38 13.59 -4.65
CA LYS A 131 0.22 14.63 -5.69
C LYS A 131 0.63 14.18 -7.10
N GLN A 132 1.54 13.20 -7.20
CA GLN A 132 1.98 12.67 -8.49
C GLN A 132 0.93 11.75 -9.14
N ASN A 133 -0.03 11.24 -8.36
CA ASN A 133 -1.13 10.37 -8.80
C ASN A 133 -0.66 9.22 -9.71
N ALA A 134 0.43 8.55 -9.34
CA ALA A 134 1.07 7.55 -10.19
C ALA A 134 0.19 6.31 -10.45
N PHE A 135 -0.72 5.98 -9.53
CA PHE A 135 -1.72 4.93 -9.72
C PHE A 135 -2.98 5.38 -10.47
N GLY A 136 -3.17 6.68 -10.69
CA GLY A 136 -4.34 7.26 -11.36
C GLY A 136 -4.71 6.59 -12.70
N PRO A 137 -3.75 6.31 -13.61
CA PRO A 137 -4.04 5.62 -14.87
C PRO A 137 -4.58 4.18 -14.74
N TYR A 138 -4.47 3.59 -13.55
CA TYR A 138 -4.91 2.22 -13.27
C TYR A 138 -6.18 2.17 -12.41
N GLN A 139 -6.69 3.31 -11.94
CA GLN A 139 -7.99 3.38 -11.27
C GLN A 139 -9.09 2.91 -12.22
N HIS A 140 -10.01 2.11 -11.70
CA HIS A 140 -11.05 1.46 -12.50
C HIS A 140 -12.26 1.11 -11.64
N THR A 141 -13.42 1.01 -12.26
CA THR A 141 -14.66 0.65 -11.58
C THR A 141 -14.69 -0.84 -11.25
N TRP A 142 -15.09 -1.19 -10.02
CA TRP A 142 -15.40 -2.55 -9.64
C TRP A 142 -16.75 -2.96 -10.22
N ASP A 143 -16.75 -3.47 -11.44
CA ASP A 143 -17.96 -3.94 -12.12
C ASP A 143 -17.73 -5.25 -12.92
N LEU A 144 -18.82 -5.82 -13.44
CA LEU A 144 -18.78 -7.05 -14.21
C LEU A 144 -17.89 -6.96 -15.46
N ASN A 145 -17.95 -5.84 -16.18
CA ASN A 145 -17.17 -5.67 -17.40
C ASN A 145 -15.68 -5.63 -17.11
N THR A 146 -15.27 -4.82 -16.14
CA THR A 146 -13.87 -4.62 -15.78
C THR A 146 -13.26 -5.91 -15.27
N VAL A 147 -13.96 -6.63 -14.38
CA VAL A 147 -13.49 -7.91 -13.84
C VAL A 147 -13.32 -8.95 -14.95
N ALA A 148 -14.35 -9.13 -15.80
CA ALA A 148 -14.33 -10.14 -16.86
C ALA A 148 -13.31 -9.85 -17.98
N HIS A 149 -13.03 -8.58 -18.30
CA HIS A 149 -12.08 -8.22 -19.37
C HIS A 149 -10.63 -8.09 -18.87
N SER A 150 -10.40 -7.88 -17.57
CA SER A 150 -9.05 -7.78 -17.01
C SER A 150 -8.22 -9.07 -17.10
N GLN A 151 -8.84 -10.20 -17.44
CA GLN A 151 -8.20 -11.52 -17.53
C GLN A 151 -6.97 -11.54 -18.44
N ASN A 152 -6.92 -10.66 -19.45
CA ASN A 152 -5.81 -10.55 -20.40
C ASN A 152 -4.72 -9.55 -19.98
N ASN A 153 -4.92 -8.78 -18.90
CA ASN A 153 -3.93 -7.79 -18.47
C ASN A 153 -2.62 -8.48 -18.08
N THR A 154 -1.49 -7.84 -18.42
CA THR A 154 -0.12 -8.28 -18.09
C THR A 154 0.68 -7.18 -17.38
N SER A 155 0.02 -6.08 -17.02
CA SER A 155 0.57 -4.92 -16.32
C SER A 155 -0.57 -4.15 -15.64
N GLY A 156 -0.28 -3.37 -14.61
CA GLY A 156 -1.30 -2.61 -13.89
C GLY A 156 -2.20 -3.49 -13.03
N PHE A 157 -3.51 -3.20 -13.03
CA PHE A 157 -4.48 -3.98 -12.27
C PHE A 157 -4.94 -5.25 -13.01
N ILE A 158 -5.41 -6.23 -12.25
CA ILE A 158 -6.04 -7.45 -12.74
C ILE A 158 -7.05 -7.97 -11.71
N TRP A 159 -8.11 -8.62 -12.15
CA TRP A 159 -9.03 -9.36 -11.27
C TRP A 159 -8.91 -10.86 -11.55
N PRO A 160 -7.84 -11.50 -11.06
CA PRO A 160 -7.61 -12.90 -11.36
C PRO A 160 -8.68 -13.78 -10.72
N VAL A 161 -8.92 -14.96 -11.31
CA VAL A 161 -9.86 -15.93 -10.74
C VAL A 161 -9.21 -16.62 -9.55
N ILE A 162 -9.67 -16.26 -8.35
CA ILE A 162 -9.18 -16.77 -7.07
C ILE A 162 -10.36 -17.21 -6.22
N ASP A 163 -10.19 -18.34 -5.54
CA ASP A 163 -11.19 -18.83 -4.62
C ASP A 163 -11.06 -18.14 -3.26
N TYR A 164 -11.96 -17.19 -3.02
CA TYR A 164 -12.14 -16.52 -1.73
C TYR A 164 -13.11 -17.26 -0.79
N GLY A 165 -13.61 -18.43 -1.20
CA GLY A 165 -14.58 -19.24 -0.43
C GLY A 165 -15.94 -19.42 -1.12
N ARG A 166 -16.15 -18.79 -2.30
CA ARG A 166 -17.44 -18.82 -3.04
C ARG A 166 -17.36 -19.47 -4.42
N ILE A 167 -16.18 -19.93 -4.85
CA ILE A 167 -16.07 -20.63 -6.14
C ILE A 167 -16.44 -22.11 -5.93
N ALA A 168 -17.50 -22.54 -6.60
CA ALA A 168 -18.02 -23.90 -6.53
C ALA A 168 -16.93 -24.97 -6.79
N THR A 169 -17.10 -26.14 -6.16
CA THR A 169 -16.19 -27.30 -6.29
C THR A 169 -16.53 -28.21 -7.45
N ASP A 170 -17.77 -28.18 -7.92
CA ASP A 170 -18.19 -28.82 -9.16
C ASP A 170 -18.17 -27.82 -10.31
N PHE A 171 -17.44 -28.16 -11.37
CA PHE A 171 -17.30 -27.36 -12.60
C PHE A 171 -18.20 -27.89 -13.72
N SER A 172 -19.14 -28.79 -13.42
CA SER A 172 -20.14 -29.25 -14.38
C SER A 172 -21.04 -28.07 -14.80
N ASN A 173 -21.25 -27.91 -16.12
CA ASN A 173 -22.13 -26.90 -16.73
C ASN A 173 -21.68 -25.42 -16.67
N ASN A 174 -20.45 -25.10 -17.11
CA ASN A 174 -19.89 -23.74 -17.21
C ASN A 174 -19.88 -23.00 -15.85
N PRO A 175 -18.77 -23.05 -15.08
CA PRO A 175 -18.76 -22.47 -13.75
C PRO A 175 -19.11 -20.98 -13.78
N GLN A 176 -19.93 -20.59 -12.80
CA GLN A 176 -20.32 -19.21 -12.58
C GLN A 176 -19.45 -18.60 -11.49
N ILE A 177 -18.83 -17.46 -11.80
CA ILE A 177 -18.05 -16.67 -10.86
C ILE A 177 -18.80 -15.36 -10.62
N ASP A 178 -19.22 -15.16 -9.38
CA ASP A 178 -19.79 -13.89 -8.97
C ASP A 178 -18.67 -12.88 -8.70
N VAL A 179 -18.64 -11.81 -9.49
CA VAL A 179 -17.56 -10.81 -9.45
C VAL A 179 -17.57 -9.97 -8.16
N ARG A 180 -18.69 -9.97 -7.43
CA ARG A 180 -18.83 -9.30 -6.13
C ARG A 180 -18.03 -9.99 -5.02
N TYR A 181 -17.66 -11.26 -5.24
CA TYR A 181 -16.83 -12.05 -4.31
C TYR A 181 -15.42 -12.28 -4.85
N GLN A 182 -15.01 -11.56 -5.89
CA GLN A 182 -13.62 -11.49 -6.34
C GLN A 182 -12.93 -10.26 -5.78
N ARG A 183 -11.59 -10.22 -5.85
CA ARG A 183 -10.78 -9.10 -5.36
C ARG A 183 -9.65 -8.78 -6.34
N PRO A 184 -9.22 -7.51 -6.43
CA PRO A 184 -8.22 -7.09 -7.39
C PRO A 184 -6.82 -7.55 -6.98
N GLY A 185 -5.92 -7.61 -7.95
CA GLY A 185 -4.49 -7.72 -7.80
C GLY A 185 -3.80 -6.65 -8.65
N PHE A 186 -2.52 -6.43 -8.37
CA PHE A 186 -1.71 -5.48 -9.14
C PHE A 186 -0.36 -6.11 -9.51
N PHE A 187 0.08 -5.95 -10.76
CA PHE A 187 1.34 -6.49 -11.23
C PHE A 187 2.52 -5.82 -10.51
N LEU A 188 3.34 -6.63 -9.82
CA LEU A 188 4.46 -6.18 -8.99
C LEU A 188 5.46 -5.36 -9.81
N LYS A 189 5.77 -5.80 -11.04
CA LYS A 189 6.67 -5.07 -11.94
C LYS A 189 6.19 -3.64 -12.18
N THR A 190 4.92 -3.47 -12.53
CA THR A 190 4.33 -2.15 -12.74
C THR A 190 4.44 -1.29 -11.49
N ALA A 191 4.18 -1.85 -10.31
CA ALA A 191 4.30 -1.11 -9.04
C ALA A 191 5.74 -0.63 -8.78
N ILE A 192 6.74 -1.52 -8.92
CA ILE A 192 8.15 -1.18 -8.71
C ILE A 192 8.65 -0.13 -9.72
N GLU A 193 8.19 -0.21 -10.98
CA GLU A 193 8.50 0.80 -12.01
C GLU A 193 7.91 2.17 -11.64
N LEU A 194 6.66 2.22 -11.17
CA LEU A 194 6.03 3.45 -10.68
C LEU A 194 6.78 4.02 -9.48
N PHE A 195 7.17 3.18 -8.50
CA PHE A 195 7.91 3.62 -7.31
C PHE A 195 9.26 4.24 -7.68
N ALA A 196 10.02 3.58 -8.57
CA ALA A 196 11.27 4.13 -9.07
C ALA A 196 11.05 5.47 -9.78
N GLN A 197 10.02 5.57 -10.62
CA GLN A 197 9.67 6.81 -11.32
C GLN A 197 9.30 7.93 -10.35
N THR A 198 8.46 7.66 -9.34
CA THR A 198 8.03 8.67 -8.36
C THR A 198 9.16 9.13 -7.45
N ALA A 199 10.16 8.27 -7.21
CA ALA A 199 11.41 8.61 -6.55
C ALA A 199 12.40 9.39 -7.45
N GLY A 200 12.05 9.62 -8.72
CA GLY A 200 12.90 10.34 -9.68
C GLY A 200 14.00 9.50 -10.33
N TYR A 201 13.91 8.17 -10.26
CA TYR A 201 14.87 7.23 -10.84
C TYR A 201 14.31 6.50 -12.07
N LYS A 202 15.23 6.04 -12.94
CA LYS A 202 14.93 5.13 -14.05
C LYS A 202 15.59 3.78 -13.79
N ILE A 203 14.89 2.69 -14.11
CA ILE A 203 15.49 1.35 -14.03
C ILE A 203 16.28 1.08 -15.32
N ASP A 204 17.54 0.70 -15.16
CA ASP A 204 18.41 0.25 -16.25
C ASP A 204 17.81 -1.01 -16.89
N GLN A 205 17.51 -0.93 -18.19
CA GLN A 205 16.87 -1.99 -18.95
C GLN A 205 17.75 -3.26 -19.08
N SER A 206 19.06 -3.14 -18.83
CA SER A 206 19.97 -4.30 -18.81
C SER A 206 19.94 -5.07 -17.47
N SER A 207 19.23 -4.55 -16.47
CA SER A 207 19.10 -5.16 -15.14
C SER A 207 18.73 -6.65 -15.21
N PHE A 208 19.37 -7.46 -14.37
CA PHE A 208 19.07 -8.88 -14.23
C PHE A 208 17.62 -9.12 -13.84
N LEU A 209 17.06 -8.35 -12.90
CA LEU A 209 15.68 -8.52 -12.44
C LEU A 209 14.67 -8.39 -13.60
N LEU A 210 14.84 -7.41 -14.48
CA LEU A 210 13.95 -7.17 -15.63
C LEU A 210 14.01 -8.28 -16.68
N ARG A 211 15.05 -9.13 -16.66
CA ARG A 211 15.21 -10.26 -17.57
C ARG A 211 14.60 -11.56 -17.04
N GLN A 212 14.04 -11.57 -15.83
CA GLN A 212 13.48 -12.77 -15.22
C GLN A 212 12.01 -12.97 -15.65
N PRO A 213 11.66 -14.04 -16.38
CA PRO A 213 10.28 -14.23 -16.86
C PRO A 213 9.23 -14.31 -15.75
N MET A 214 9.60 -14.80 -14.56
CA MET A 214 8.71 -14.85 -13.41
C MET A 214 8.34 -13.45 -12.93
N TYR A 215 9.25 -12.47 -12.98
CA TYR A 215 9.03 -11.12 -12.48
C TYR A 215 7.88 -10.41 -13.21
N ASP A 216 7.77 -10.63 -14.53
CA ASP A 216 6.69 -10.11 -15.37
C ASP A 216 5.31 -10.67 -14.99
N LYS A 217 5.26 -11.79 -14.25
CA LYS A 217 4.03 -12.51 -13.91
C LYS A 217 3.61 -12.31 -12.46
N LEU A 218 4.41 -11.65 -11.62
CA LEU A 218 4.09 -11.52 -10.19
C LEU A 218 2.95 -10.52 -9.97
N ILE A 219 1.93 -10.96 -9.24
CA ILE A 219 0.78 -10.16 -8.82
C ILE A 219 0.80 -10.04 -7.30
N VAL A 220 0.79 -8.82 -6.79
CA VAL A 220 0.42 -8.54 -5.40
C VAL A 220 -1.09 -8.67 -5.31
N GLN A 221 -1.55 -9.70 -4.63
CA GLN A 221 -2.97 -10.04 -4.58
C GLN A 221 -3.60 -9.49 -3.31
N PHE A 222 -4.75 -8.84 -3.45
CA PHE A 222 -5.50 -8.33 -2.31
C PHE A 222 -5.83 -9.46 -1.32
N ALA A 223 -5.47 -9.23 -0.07
CA ALA A 223 -5.75 -10.14 1.05
C ALA A 223 -6.09 -9.38 2.35
N ASN A 224 -6.18 -8.04 2.30
CA ASN A 224 -6.56 -7.21 3.44
C ASN A 224 -7.98 -7.55 3.90
N ASP A 225 -8.33 -7.17 5.12
CA ASP A 225 -9.62 -7.51 5.72
C ASP A 225 -10.77 -6.80 5.01
N ASN A 226 -10.63 -5.49 4.79
CA ASN A 226 -11.62 -4.67 4.09
C ASN A 226 -11.04 -4.09 2.80
N LEU A 227 -11.88 -4.05 1.76
CA LEU A 227 -11.55 -3.34 0.53
C LEU A 227 -11.97 -1.88 0.72
N GLU A 228 -11.03 -1.06 1.15
CA GLU A 228 -11.29 0.33 1.51
C GLU A 228 -10.89 1.30 0.40
N HIS A 229 -11.51 2.47 0.41
CA HIS A 229 -11.18 3.60 -0.45
C HIS A 229 -9.84 4.26 -0.09
N GLY A 230 -9.21 4.93 -1.06
CA GLY A 230 -8.04 5.79 -0.85
C GLY A 230 -8.32 6.95 0.13
N THR A 231 -7.28 7.48 0.77
CA THR A 231 -7.38 8.53 1.81
C THR A 231 -8.18 9.75 1.33
N ASP A 232 -7.94 10.22 0.11
CA ASP A 232 -8.65 11.37 -0.46
C ASP A 232 -10.17 11.13 -0.57
N TYR A 233 -10.58 9.92 -0.95
CA TYR A 233 -11.99 9.57 -1.09
C TYR A 233 -12.66 9.44 0.29
N GLN A 234 -11.99 8.80 1.25
CA GLN A 234 -12.48 8.69 2.63
C GLN A 234 -12.67 10.08 3.28
N ASN A 235 -11.76 11.01 3.03
CA ASN A 235 -11.82 12.38 3.56
C ASN A 235 -12.77 13.30 2.78
N SER A 236 -13.37 12.81 1.69
CA SER A 236 -14.33 13.59 0.92
C SER A 236 -15.57 13.87 1.76
N THR A 237 -15.86 15.15 1.99
CA THR A 237 -17.13 15.59 2.59
C THR A 237 -18.27 15.67 1.58
N ALA A 238 -18.02 15.28 0.33
CA ALA A 238 -19.07 15.15 -0.67
C ALA A 238 -20.09 14.11 -0.18
N LEU A 239 -21.34 14.23 -0.65
CA LEU A 239 -22.46 13.31 -0.40
C LEU A 239 -23.17 13.44 0.96
N GLY A 240 -22.69 14.30 1.87
CA GLY A 240 -23.33 14.59 3.16
C GLY A 240 -24.36 15.74 3.14
N VAL A 241 -25.26 15.77 4.13
CA VAL A 241 -26.30 16.80 4.31
C VAL A 241 -26.51 17.06 5.79
N ASN A 242 -26.46 18.33 6.19
CA ASN A 242 -26.98 18.79 7.47
C ASN A 242 -28.08 19.81 7.18
N ALA A 243 -29.30 19.49 7.59
CA ALA A 243 -30.46 20.33 7.39
C ALA A 243 -31.30 20.40 8.67
N SER A 244 -32.16 21.41 8.73
CA SER A 244 -33.18 21.55 9.75
C SER A 244 -34.50 21.97 9.12
N LEU A 245 -35.58 21.88 9.89
CA LEU A 245 -36.87 22.41 9.44
C LEU A 245 -36.82 23.94 9.24
N GLY A 246 -36.07 24.66 10.09
CA GLY A 246 -35.91 26.11 10.06
C GLY A 246 -37.12 26.90 10.58
N ASN A 247 -38.32 26.34 10.47
CA ASN A 247 -39.56 26.81 11.11
C ASN A 247 -40.31 25.61 11.70
N ASP A 248 -41.16 25.87 12.69
CA ASP A 248 -41.99 24.82 13.28
C ASP A 248 -42.90 24.19 12.23
N LEU A 249 -42.85 22.86 12.10
CA LEU A 249 -43.73 22.08 11.24
C LEU A 249 -45.00 21.76 12.00
N ASN A 250 -46.16 22.05 11.39
CA ASN A 250 -47.47 21.77 11.94
C ASN A 250 -48.29 21.04 10.87
N GLU A 251 -48.76 19.84 11.19
CA GLU A 251 -49.54 19.01 10.26
C GLU A 251 -50.81 18.50 10.94
N ASP A 252 -51.91 18.49 10.19
CA ASP A 252 -53.23 18.07 10.65
C ASP A 252 -53.69 16.80 9.90
N HIS A 253 -54.51 15.98 10.55
CA HIS A 253 -55.18 14.82 9.96
C HIS A 253 -56.69 15.10 9.78
N PRO A 254 -57.11 15.97 8.85
CA PRO A 254 -58.50 16.38 8.73
C PRO A 254 -59.42 15.28 8.21
N ASP A 255 -58.91 14.42 7.32
CA ASP A 255 -59.61 13.28 6.75
C ASP A 255 -58.65 12.15 6.32
N THR A 256 -59.20 11.01 5.90
CA THR A 256 -58.43 9.80 5.57
C THR A 256 -57.56 9.89 4.31
N ARG A 257 -57.68 10.94 3.50
CA ARG A 257 -56.87 11.15 2.29
C ARG A 257 -55.55 11.87 2.55
N TYR A 258 -55.45 12.54 3.70
CA TYR A 258 -54.28 13.33 4.11
C TYR A 258 -53.64 12.73 5.37
N ASN A 259 -53.53 11.40 5.40
CA ASN A 259 -52.93 10.70 6.53
C ASN A 259 -51.42 10.48 6.35
N ILE A 260 -50.86 10.66 5.16
CA ILE A 260 -49.42 10.48 4.88
C ILE A 260 -48.84 11.77 4.30
N GLY A 261 -47.60 12.11 4.66
CA GLY A 261 -46.85 13.19 4.03
C GLY A 261 -45.34 13.05 4.21
N THR A 262 -44.60 13.95 3.54
CA THR A 262 -43.13 14.01 3.60
C THR A 262 -42.70 15.23 4.41
N ILE A 263 -41.78 15.03 5.34
CA ILE A 263 -41.19 16.09 6.16
C ILE A 263 -40.06 16.75 5.36
N ILE A 264 -40.17 18.06 5.15
CA ILE A 264 -39.25 18.82 4.30
C ILE A 264 -38.29 19.65 5.16
N PHE A 265 -37.00 19.32 5.11
CA PHE A 265 -35.93 20.06 5.81
C PHE A 265 -35.33 21.12 4.89
N ASN A 266 -36.00 22.26 4.79
CA ASN A 266 -35.63 23.32 3.85
C ASN A 266 -34.46 24.20 4.29
N ASN A 267 -34.13 24.23 5.59
CA ASN A 267 -33.03 25.04 6.10
C ASN A 267 -31.71 24.25 6.07
N ILE A 268 -31.02 24.36 4.94
CA ILE A 268 -29.76 23.67 4.67
C ILE A 268 -28.59 24.37 5.37
N LEU A 269 -27.92 23.65 6.27
CA LEU A 269 -26.72 24.11 6.97
C LEU A 269 -25.44 23.71 6.22
N ASN A 270 -25.46 22.54 5.60
CA ASN A 270 -24.47 22.04 4.65
C ASN A 270 -25.19 21.04 3.72
N SER A 271 -24.94 21.08 2.42
CA SER A 271 -25.49 20.08 1.50
C SER A 271 -24.56 19.87 0.33
N ASP A 272 -24.37 18.60 -0.03
CA ASP A 272 -24.04 18.25 -1.40
C ASP A 272 -25.28 18.37 -2.31
N SER A 273 -25.03 18.40 -3.60
CA SER A 273 -25.94 18.32 -4.72
C SER A 273 -26.89 17.10 -4.74
N ASN A 274 -26.77 16.14 -3.81
CA ASN A 274 -27.63 14.95 -3.72
C ASN A 274 -28.95 15.18 -2.95
N TYR A 275 -29.08 16.29 -2.20
CA TYR A 275 -30.31 16.59 -1.48
C TYR A 275 -31.19 17.59 -2.24
N GLN A 276 -32.44 17.21 -2.48
CA GLN A 276 -33.45 18.09 -3.04
C GLN A 276 -34.28 18.69 -1.90
N ALA A 277 -33.84 19.87 -1.41
CA ALA A 277 -34.46 20.56 -0.29
C ALA A 277 -35.97 20.77 -0.50
N SER A 278 -36.40 21.19 -1.69
CA SER A 278 -37.82 21.41 -2.01
C SER A 278 -38.71 20.16 -1.93
N ALA A 279 -38.10 18.97 -1.97
CA ALA A 279 -38.78 17.68 -1.89
C ALA A 279 -38.46 16.92 -0.60
N GLY A 280 -37.62 17.47 0.29
CA GLY A 280 -37.20 16.79 1.52
C GLY A 280 -36.44 15.46 1.27
N THR A 281 -35.89 15.27 0.08
CA THR A 281 -35.46 13.95 -0.41
C THR A 281 -33.98 13.94 -0.76
N TYR A 282 -33.26 12.94 -0.25
CA TYR A 282 -31.91 12.60 -0.69
C TYR A 282 -31.99 11.65 -1.88
N ILE A 283 -31.21 11.89 -2.94
CA ILE A 283 -31.14 11.07 -4.14
C ILE A 283 -29.68 10.71 -4.41
N ALA A 284 -29.36 9.42 -4.30
CA ALA A 284 -28.03 8.92 -4.59
C ALA A 284 -27.70 9.07 -6.09
N LYS A 285 -26.67 9.83 -6.44
CA LYS A 285 -26.24 10.02 -7.85
C LYS A 285 -25.30 8.92 -8.36
N ALA A 286 -24.71 8.17 -7.44
CA ALA A 286 -23.87 7.00 -7.65
C ALA A 286 -24.17 6.00 -6.53
N VAL A 287 -23.61 4.79 -6.62
CA VAL A 287 -23.66 3.84 -5.50
C VAL A 287 -22.98 4.47 -4.30
N THR A 288 -23.64 4.48 -3.15
CA THR A 288 -23.15 5.12 -1.92
C THR A 288 -23.73 4.43 -0.70
N LYS A 289 -23.01 4.48 0.42
CA LYS A 289 -23.53 4.15 1.74
C LYS A 289 -23.68 5.42 2.55
N VAL A 290 -24.79 5.55 3.27
CA VAL A 290 -25.04 6.72 4.13
C VAL A 290 -25.64 6.31 5.47
N THR A 291 -25.25 7.02 6.52
CA THR A 291 -25.99 7.06 7.78
C THR A 291 -27.00 8.21 7.72
N PHE A 292 -28.28 7.90 7.76
CA PHE A 292 -29.39 8.86 7.71
C PHE A 292 -30.01 8.99 9.11
N THR A 293 -29.88 10.17 9.71
CA THR A 293 -30.28 10.43 11.09
C THR A 293 -31.25 11.60 11.18
N VAL A 294 -32.37 11.41 11.87
CA VAL A 294 -33.34 12.47 12.22
C VAL A 294 -33.35 12.63 13.72
N LYS A 295 -33.16 13.87 14.20
CA LYS A 295 -33.21 14.21 15.62
C LYS A 295 -34.33 15.20 15.88
N ILE A 296 -35.28 14.76 16.70
CA ILE A 296 -36.50 15.47 17.06
C ILE A 296 -36.34 15.93 18.51
N PRO A 297 -36.01 17.20 18.78
CA PRO A 297 -35.68 17.64 20.14
C PRO A 297 -36.90 17.72 21.05
N SER A 298 -38.08 18.01 20.48
CA SER A 298 -39.37 17.94 21.17
C SER A 298 -40.49 17.65 20.16
N PHE A 299 -41.63 17.19 20.66
CA PHE A 299 -42.76 16.81 19.83
C PHE A 299 -44.08 17.11 20.54
N TYR A 300 -45.01 17.78 19.86
CA TYR A 300 -46.39 17.94 20.34
C TYR A 300 -47.30 17.06 19.51
N PHE A 301 -48.15 16.27 20.17
CA PHE A 301 -49.19 15.49 19.51
C PHE A 301 -50.54 15.72 20.17
N TYR A 302 -51.58 15.98 19.37
CA TYR A 302 -52.96 16.15 19.81
C TYR A 302 -53.86 15.20 19.04
N GLY A 303 -54.85 14.62 19.72
CA GLY A 303 -55.79 13.71 19.08
C GLY A 303 -56.71 13.01 20.06
N LYS A 304 -57.48 12.07 19.54
CA LYS A 304 -58.39 11.26 20.34
C LYS A 304 -57.61 10.13 21.00
N PHE A 305 -57.70 10.00 22.32
CA PHE A 305 -56.90 9.04 23.08
C PHE A 305 -57.66 7.78 23.53
N VAL A 306 -58.96 7.70 23.24
CA VAL A 306 -59.85 6.61 23.68
C VAL A 306 -60.52 5.87 22.51
N GLY A 307 -60.70 4.55 22.67
CA GLY A 307 -61.36 3.65 21.73
C GLY A 307 -60.38 2.90 20.82
N ASP A 308 -60.90 1.94 20.04
CA ASP A 308 -60.12 1.00 19.22
C ASP A 308 -59.29 1.65 18.10
N TYR A 309 -59.54 2.93 17.80
CA TYR A 309 -58.85 3.73 16.78
C TYR A 309 -58.24 5.00 17.36
N ALA A 310 -57.71 4.96 18.59
CA ALA A 310 -57.01 6.09 19.19
C ALA A 310 -55.95 6.68 18.23
N SER A 311 -55.85 8.00 18.19
CA SER A 311 -54.94 8.73 17.32
C SER A 311 -53.50 8.34 17.62
N ASN A 312 -52.76 8.08 16.56
CA ASN A 312 -51.41 7.60 16.58
C ASN A 312 -50.66 8.17 15.36
N LEU A 313 -49.36 8.39 15.47
CA LEU A 313 -48.55 8.95 14.40
C LEU A 313 -47.21 8.24 14.33
N ASP A 314 -46.87 7.76 13.14
CA ASP A 314 -45.54 7.26 12.85
C ASP A 314 -44.71 8.32 12.13
N ILE A 315 -43.47 8.51 12.60
CA ILE A 315 -42.41 9.19 11.84
C ILE A 315 -41.48 8.12 11.29
N ASN A 316 -41.31 8.10 9.97
CA ASN A 316 -40.64 7.03 9.24
C ASN A 316 -39.43 7.55 8.48
N ILE A 317 -38.33 6.79 8.49
CA ILE A 317 -37.29 6.91 7.46
C ILE A 317 -37.66 5.93 6.35
N ILE A 318 -37.85 6.45 5.13
CA ILE A 318 -38.35 5.68 3.98
C ILE A 318 -37.27 5.64 2.90
N TYR A 319 -36.96 4.44 2.44
CA TYR A 319 -36.17 4.19 1.24
C TYR A 319 -37.09 3.94 0.05
N THR A 320 -36.88 4.68 -1.04
CA THR A 320 -37.54 4.42 -2.32
C THR A 320 -36.55 3.75 -3.26
N ASP A 321 -36.79 2.47 -3.54
CA ASP A 321 -36.07 1.74 -4.57
C ASP A 321 -36.55 2.19 -5.96
N PRO A 322 -35.64 2.48 -6.92
CA PRO A 322 -36.02 2.93 -8.26
C PRO A 322 -36.91 1.94 -9.04
N VAL A 323 -36.88 0.66 -8.65
CA VAL A 323 -37.59 -0.44 -9.31
C VAL A 323 -38.74 -0.95 -8.45
N ASN A 324 -38.50 -1.15 -7.15
CA ASN A 324 -39.42 -1.87 -6.26
C ASN A 324 -40.32 -0.96 -5.41
N GLY A 325 -40.09 0.35 -5.40
CA GLY A 325 -40.89 1.32 -4.64
C GLY A 325 -40.45 1.48 -3.18
N ASP A 326 -41.38 1.94 -2.34
CA ASP A 326 -41.06 2.40 -0.97
C ASP A 326 -40.94 1.26 0.04
N THR A 327 -39.98 1.39 0.95
CA THR A 327 -39.76 0.52 2.11
C THR A 327 -39.43 1.37 3.33
N THR A 328 -40.12 1.14 4.45
CA THR A 328 -39.81 1.80 5.72
C THR A 328 -38.60 1.15 6.37
N LEU A 329 -37.54 1.93 6.62
CA LEU A 329 -36.29 1.46 7.24
C LEU A 329 -36.31 1.60 8.76
N ALA A 330 -36.95 2.66 9.27
CA ALA A 330 -37.12 2.88 10.70
C ALA A 330 -38.40 3.67 10.98
N THR A 331 -38.99 3.43 12.15
CA THR A 331 -40.23 4.06 12.60
C THR A 331 -40.11 4.47 14.06
N HIS A 332 -40.55 5.69 14.38
CA HIS A 332 -40.87 6.08 15.75
C HIS A 332 -42.36 6.39 15.86
N ASN A 333 -42.99 5.80 16.88
CA ASN A 333 -44.41 5.92 17.12
C ASN A 333 -44.69 6.96 18.21
N PHE A 334 -45.48 7.98 17.88
CA PHE A 334 -46.06 8.92 18.84
C PHE A 334 -47.52 8.57 19.10
N ASP A 335 -47.84 8.27 20.36
CA ASP A 335 -49.19 7.93 20.80
C ASP A 335 -49.64 8.75 22.01
N LEU A 336 -50.94 8.62 22.31
CA LEU A 336 -51.61 9.30 23.43
C LEU A 336 -52.02 8.32 24.54
N LYS A 337 -51.28 7.22 24.75
CA LYS A 337 -51.64 6.23 25.78
C LYS A 337 -51.29 6.70 27.19
N ASP A 338 -50.14 7.35 27.34
CA ASP A 338 -49.57 7.74 28.63
C ASP A 338 -49.04 9.18 28.63
N ASN A 339 -48.98 9.80 29.82
CA ASN A 339 -48.46 11.16 30.06
C ASN A 339 -49.15 12.24 29.21
N ILE A 340 -50.47 12.12 29.07
CA ILE A 340 -51.32 13.04 28.31
C ILE A 340 -51.96 14.12 29.19
N VAL A 341 -52.30 15.24 28.58
CA VAL A 341 -53.13 16.30 29.14
C VAL A 341 -54.46 16.30 28.41
N ILE A 342 -55.56 16.09 29.14
CA ILE A 342 -56.90 15.96 28.56
C ILE A 342 -57.47 17.35 28.22
N ASP A 343 -57.84 17.54 26.95
CA ASP A 343 -58.49 18.74 26.45
C ASP A 343 -60.00 18.48 26.34
N LYS A 344 -60.78 18.87 27.34
CA LYS A 344 -62.24 18.69 27.32
C LYS A 344 -62.87 19.56 26.21
N GLN A 345 -63.59 18.94 25.28
CA GLN A 345 -64.57 19.59 24.40
C GLN A 345 -65.99 19.36 24.94
N PRO A 346 -66.89 20.37 24.94
CA PRO A 346 -68.25 20.22 25.46
C PRO A 346 -69.13 19.40 24.51
N GLY A 347 -69.28 18.10 24.77
CA GLY A 347 -70.19 17.21 24.03
C GLY A 347 -69.99 15.73 24.42
N PHE A 348 -71.08 14.94 24.41
CA PHE A 348 -71.18 13.67 25.15
C PHE A 348 -70.30 12.48 24.68
N PHE A 349 -69.46 12.58 23.63
CA PHE A 349 -68.72 11.40 23.12
C PHE A 349 -67.33 11.64 22.48
N ASN A 350 -66.74 12.85 22.52
CA ASN A 350 -65.44 13.14 21.87
C ASN A 350 -64.38 13.62 22.88
N PHE A 351 -63.53 12.70 23.35
CA PHE A 351 -62.42 12.99 24.26
C PHE A 351 -61.11 13.17 23.51
N TYR A 352 -60.52 14.35 23.62
CA TYR A 352 -59.22 14.68 23.05
C TYR A 352 -58.19 14.93 24.16
N ALA A 353 -56.94 14.72 23.81
CA ALA A 353 -55.81 15.03 24.66
C ALA A 353 -54.63 15.46 23.82
N HIS A 354 -53.67 16.09 24.47
CA HIS A 354 -52.36 16.33 23.90
C HIS A 354 -51.25 15.77 24.76
N LYS A 355 -50.08 15.60 24.14
CA LYS A 355 -48.83 15.18 24.77
C LYS A 355 -47.70 16.05 24.25
N ASN A 356 -46.90 16.58 25.18
CA ASN A 356 -45.65 17.25 24.89
C ASN A 356 -44.50 16.31 25.27
N THR A 357 -43.81 15.78 24.26
CA THR A 357 -42.58 15.02 24.44
C THR A 357 -41.41 15.98 24.45
N THR A 358 -40.71 16.07 25.57
CA THR A 358 -39.50 16.92 25.74
C THR A 358 -38.20 16.14 25.66
N ASP A 359 -38.27 14.81 25.74
CA ASP A 359 -37.12 13.95 25.56
C ASP A 359 -36.80 13.82 24.07
N PRO A 360 -35.57 14.10 23.63
CA PRO A 360 -35.21 14.03 22.22
C PRO A 360 -35.37 12.61 21.66
N VAL A 361 -36.04 12.50 20.51
CA VAL A 361 -36.15 11.25 19.74
C VAL A 361 -35.11 11.27 18.63
N THR A 362 -34.39 10.16 18.46
CA THR A 362 -33.44 9.97 17.35
C THR A 362 -33.81 8.72 16.57
N LEU A 363 -34.00 8.88 15.27
CA LEU A 363 -34.12 7.79 14.29
C LEU A 363 -32.82 7.78 13.48
N SER A 364 -32.15 6.64 13.36
CA SER A 364 -30.92 6.51 12.59
C SER A 364 -30.89 5.17 11.85
N VAL A 365 -30.53 5.18 10.58
CA VAL A 365 -30.35 3.98 9.76
C VAL A 365 -29.09 4.12 8.91
N ASP A 366 -28.39 3.01 8.69
CA ASP A 366 -27.38 2.89 7.66
C ASP A 366 -28.03 2.28 6.42
N ALA A 367 -27.80 2.89 5.25
CA ALA A 367 -28.39 2.46 3.99
C ALA A 367 -27.36 2.50 2.86
N GLU A 368 -27.20 1.38 2.16
CA GLU A 368 -26.52 1.32 0.87
C GLU A 368 -27.54 1.58 -0.24
N LEU A 369 -27.27 2.61 -1.04
CA LEU A 369 -28.18 3.10 -2.06
C LEU A 369 -27.57 2.86 -3.45
N PRO A 370 -28.30 2.22 -4.39
CA PRO A 370 -27.91 2.24 -5.79
C PRO A 370 -28.10 3.64 -6.38
N LYS A 371 -27.54 3.88 -7.56
CA LYS A 371 -27.80 5.11 -8.32
C LYS A 371 -29.31 5.31 -8.53
N GLY A 372 -29.81 6.46 -8.09
CA GLY A 372 -31.22 6.85 -8.16
C GLY A 372 -32.04 6.47 -6.94
N GLY A 373 -31.51 5.65 -6.03
CA GLY A 373 -32.15 5.32 -4.75
C GLY A 373 -32.39 6.57 -3.92
N LYS A 374 -33.52 6.62 -3.22
CA LYS A 374 -33.94 7.82 -2.48
C LYS A 374 -34.19 7.55 -1.01
N LEU A 375 -33.86 8.52 -0.17
CA LEU A 375 -34.22 8.52 1.25
C LEU A 375 -34.98 9.80 1.58
N HIS A 376 -36.05 9.66 2.35
CA HIS A 376 -36.81 10.79 2.87
C HIS A 376 -37.45 10.45 4.21
N VAL A 377 -37.90 11.49 4.91
CA VAL A 377 -38.64 11.33 6.16
C VAL A 377 -40.12 11.48 5.86
N GLY A 378 -40.89 10.45 6.17
CA GLY A 378 -42.35 10.47 6.06
C GLY A 378 -43.02 10.55 7.42
N TYR A 379 -44.28 10.95 7.42
CA TYR A 379 -45.18 10.73 8.55
C TYR A 379 -46.43 10.00 8.10
N GLU A 380 -47.02 9.19 8.98
CA GLU A 380 -48.29 8.51 8.77
C GLU A 380 -49.17 8.63 10.01
N PHE A 381 -50.28 9.35 9.88
CA PHE A 381 -51.36 9.32 10.87
C PHE A 381 -52.13 8.01 10.79
N LYS A 382 -52.38 7.44 11.96
CA LYS A 382 -53.19 6.25 12.19
C LYS A 382 -54.31 6.55 13.19
N GLY A 383 -55.42 5.82 13.07
CA GLY A 383 -56.59 6.00 13.95
C GLY A 383 -57.52 7.11 13.50
N PHE A 384 -58.18 7.77 14.45
CA PHE A 384 -59.21 8.79 14.18
C PHE A 384 -58.64 10.08 13.59
N THR A 385 -59.36 10.63 12.61
CA THR A 385 -59.17 11.98 12.05
C THR A 385 -59.41 13.06 13.11
N GLY A 386 -58.81 14.24 12.91
CA GLY A 386 -58.84 15.37 13.85
C GLY A 386 -57.66 15.40 14.82
N SER A 387 -56.67 14.54 14.62
CA SER A 387 -55.35 14.66 15.25
C SER A 387 -54.46 15.65 14.52
N ARG A 388 -53.43 16.14 15.20
CA ARG A 388 -52.41 17.03 14.64
C ARG A 388 -51.11 16.91 15.42
N PHE A 389 -49.99 17.25 14.79
CA PHE A 389 -48.71 17.31 15.48
C PHE A 389 -47.95 18.60 15.18
N SER A 390 -47.02 18.94 16.07
CA SER A 390 -46.04 20.00 15.83
C SER A 390 -44.63 19.54 16.18
N MET A 391 -43.67 19.89 15.33
CA MET A 391 -42.23 19.69 15.53
C MET A 391 -41.53 21.05 15.48
N PRO A 392 -40.55 21.32 16.36
CA PRO A 392 -39.86 22.60 16.36
C PRO A 392 -38.96 22.73 15.13
N GLY A 393 -38.73 23.98 14.70
CA GLY A 393 -37.83 24.33 13.59
C GLY A 393 -36.39 23.84 13.78
N THR A 394 -36.00 23.54 15.03
CA THR A 394 -34.71 22.97 15.41
C THR A 394 -34.61 21.45 15.24
N THR A 395 -35.63 20.79 14.67
CA THR A 395 -35.53 19.38 14.28
C THR A 395 -34.50 19.23 13.16
N GLU A 396 -33.54 18.33 13.34
CA GLU A 396 -32.36 18.17 12.49
C GLU A 396 -32.44 16.90 11.65
N LEU A 397 -31.99 17.01 10.40
CA LEU A 397 -31.66 15.91 9.51
C LEU A 397 -30.15 15.93 9.25
N THR A 398 -29.49 14.82 9.54
CA THR A 398 -28.08 14.60 9.26
C THR A 398 -27.94 13.37 8.37
N ILE A 399 -27.32 13.53 7.21
CA ILE A 399 -26.96 12.45 6.30
C ILE A 399 -25.44 12.48 6.18
N LYS A 400 -24.79 11.41 6.61
CA LYS A 400 -23.34 11.25 6.50
C LYS A 400 -23.04 10.15 5.51
N ALA A 401 -22.20 10.44 4.52
CA ALA A 401 -21.69 9.38 3.66
C ALA A 401 -20.67 8.53 4.42
N ASP A 402 -20.80 7.22 4.28
CA ASP A 402 -19.78 6.26 4.68
C ASP A 402 -18.92 5.97 3.44
N ASN A 403 -17.75 6.58 3.43
CA ASN A 403 -16.79 6.51 2.33
C ASN A 403 -15.60 5.58 2.65
N GLN A 404 -15.71 4.75 3.70
CA GLN A 404 -14.61 3.88 4.12
C GLN A 404 -14.48 2.66 3.20
N ASP A 405 -15.52 1.83 3.15
CA ASP A 405 -15.53 0.60 2.35
C ASP A 405 -15.88 0.92 0.89
N THR A 406 -15.19 0.24 -0.04
CA THR A 406 -15.50 0.31 -1.47
C THR A 406 -16.65 -0.64 -1.79
N LEU A 407 -17.70 -0.10 -2.42
CA LEU A 407 -18.89 -0.82 -2.84
C LEU A 407 -18.77 -1.27 -4.30
N PHE A 408 -19.50 -2.34 -4.65
CA PHE A 408 -19.61 -2.77 -6.04
C PHE A 408 -20.20 -1.64 -6.90
N GLY A 409 -19.55 -1.33 -8.02
CA GLY A 409 -19.87 -0.21 -8.91
C GLY A 409 -19.13 1.10 -8.59
N GLN A 410 -18.27 1.14 -7.57
CA GLN A 410 -17.38 2.26 -7.29
C GLN A 410 -15.95 2.01 -7.83
N ASP A 411 -15.15 3.07 -7.90
CA ASP A 411 -13.77 2.98 -8.39
C ASP A 411 -12.81 2.45 -7.33
N ILE A 412 -11.91 1.57 -7.76
CA ILE A 412 -10.78 1.04 -6.98
C ILE A 412 -9.61 2.01 -7.07
N GLN A 413 -9.11 2.43 -5.92
CA GLN A 413 -7.81 3.10 -5.80
C GLN A 413 -6.72 2.05 -5.59
N CYS A 414 -5.81 1.90 -6.57
CA CYS A 414 -4.92 0.74 -6.65
C CYS A 414 -3.89 0.66 -5.52
N GLU A 415 -3.56 1.75 -4.84
CA GLU A 415 -2.68 1.72 -3.66
C GLU A 415 -3.28 0.88 -2.53
N ARG A 416 -4.62 0.78 -2.44
CA ARG A 416 -5.33 -0.03 -1.44
C ARG A 416 -5.36 -1.53 -1.74
N ILE A 417 -4.85 -1.96 -2.91
CA ILE A 417 -4.67 -3.38 -3.25
C ILE A 417 -3.53 -3.99 -2.42
N PHE A 418 -2.51 -3.19 -2.12
CA PHE A 418 -1.32 -3.61 -1.42
C PHE A 418 -1.58 -3.74 0.09
N PRO A 419 -0.76 -4.52 0.82
CA PRO A 419 -0.76 -4.44 2.28
C PRO A 419 -0.23 -3.06 2.76
N ASP A 420 -0.54 -2.69 4.00
CA ASP A 420 -0.02 -1.47 4.63
C ASP A 420 1.48 -1.60 4.95
N ILE A 421 2.31 -1.49 3.91
CA ILE A 421 3.77 -1.53 3.94
C ILE A 421 4.35 -0.35 3.17
N THR A 422 5.66 -0.12 3.33
CA THR A 422 6.37 0.91 2.55
C THR A 422 6.72 0.43 1.14
N GLN A 423 6.92 1.36 0.21
CA GLN A 423 7.45 1.03 -1.12
C GLN A 423 8.83 0.33 -1.00
N LYS A 424 9.66 0.79 -0.06
CA LYS A 424 10.95 0.19 0.30
C LYS A 424 10.81 -1.27 0.73
N ASP A 425 9.84 -1.61 1.58
CA ASP A 425 9.65 -2.99 2.05
C ASP A 425 9.20 -3.92 0.92
N LEU A 426 8.31 -3.45 0.04
CA LEU A 426 7.91 -4.23 -1.15
C LEU A 426 9.09 -4.46 -2.10
N LEU A 427 9.90 -3.42 -2.34
CA LEU A 427 11.10 -3.55 -3.16
C LEU A 427 12.11 -4.50 -2.50
N LYS A 428 12.37 -4.38 -1.20
CA LYS A 428 13.30 -5.27 -0.48
C LYS A 428 12.89 -6.74 -0.57
N ASP A 429 11.62 -7.05 -0.35
CA ASP A 429 11.06 -8.40 -0.49
C ASP A 429 11.28 -8.93 -1.93
N THR A 430 11.03 -8.09 -2.93
CA THR A 430 11.30 -8.41 -4.34
C THR A 430 12.78 -8.68 -4.60
N LEU A 431 13.69 -7.82 -4.13
CA LEU A 431 15.13 -7.98 -4.32
C LEU A 431 15.65 -9.27 -3.66
N GLN A 432 15.10 -9.63 -2.50
CA GLN A 432 15.41 -10.90 -1.83
C GLN A 432 14.94 -12.09 -2.68
N ARG A 433 13.71 -12.11 -3.20
CA ARG A 433 13.23 -13.24 -4.03
C ARG A 433 14.15 -13.61 -5.19
N PHE A 434 14.77 -12.62 -5.80
CA PHE A 434 15.61 -12.78 -6.98
C PHE A 434 17.13 -12.69 -6.69
N GLY A 435 17.55 -12.62 -5.43
CA GLY A 435 18.97 -12.55 -5.06
C GLY A 435 19.69 -11.30 -5.60
N ILE A 436 19.00 -10.16 -5.59
CA ILE A 436 19.44 -8.93 -6.28
C ILE A 436 20.34 -8.05 -5.40
N ILE A 437 21.41 -7.57 -6.01
CA ILE A 437 22.24 -6.46 -5.59
C ILE A 437 21.78 -5.21 -6.35
N CYS A 438 21.27 -4.24 -5.60
CA CYS A 438 20.87 -2.93 -6.13
C CYS A 438 22.08 -2.00 -6.19
N GLN A 439 22.21 -1.23 -7.27
CA GLN A 439 23.18 -0.14 -7.40
C GLN A 439 22.51 1.06 -8.06
N THR A 440 22.86 2.27 -7.62
CA THR A 440 22.40 3.51 -8.22
C THR A 440 23.55 4.29 -8.83
N ASN A 441 23.27 4.91 -9.96
CA ASN A 441 24.06 6.00 -10.50
C ASN A 441 23.33 7.30 -10.19
N ASN A 442 23.83 8.03 -9.19
CA ASN A 442 23.18 9.25 -8.71
C ASN A 442 23.27 10.41 -9.71
N THR A 443 24.24 10.40 -10.63
CA THR A 443 24.35 11.41 -11.71
C THR A 443 23.26 11.24 -12.74
N THR A 444 23.07 10.02 -13.23
CA THR A 444 22.07 9.73 -14.28
C THR A 444 20.70 9.41 -13.71
N ARG A 445 20.55 9.37 -12.37
CA ARG A 445 19.36 8.90 -11.65
C ARG A 445 18.91 7.54 -12.17
N MET A 446 19.85 6.61 -12.35
CA MET A 446 19.54 5.24 -12.78
C MET A 446 19.74 4.24 -11.65
N VAL A 447 18.88 3.24 -11.57
CA VAL A 447 19.03 2.09 -10.70
C VAL A 447 19.25 0.82 -11.53
N THR A 448 20.24 0.03 -11.16
CA THR A 448 20.59 -1.24 -11.79
C THR A 448 20.39 -2.36 -10.78
N PHE A 449 19.60 -3.37 -11.16
CA PHE A 449 19.31 -4.54 -10.35
C PHE A 449 20.10 -5.74 -10.88
N SER A 450 21.23 -6.07 -10.25
CA SER A 450 22.16 -7.12 -10.69
C SER A 450 22.13 -8.32 -9.75
N SER A 451 22.63 -9.47 -10.19
CA SER A 451 22.77 -10.67 -9.36
C SER A 451 24.24 -10.95 -9.01
N PHE A 452 24.50 -11.81 -8.01
CA PHE A 452 25.86 -12.31 -7.77
C PHE A 452 26.42 -13.06 -8.99
N ARG A 453 25.54 -13.69 -9.78
CA ARG A 453 25.92 -14.34 -11.03
C ARG A 453 26.48 -13.36 -12.06
N ASP A 454 25.96 -12.14 -12.12
CA ASP A 454 26.53 -11.11 -13.01
C ASP A 454 27.97 -10.75 -12.60
N ILE A 455 28.27 -10.68 -11.30
CA ILE A 455 29.63 -10.45 -10.80
C ILE A 455 30.57 -11.60 -11.23
N VAL A 456 30.13 -12.85 -11.07
CA VAL A 456 30.91 -14.02 -11.49
C VAL A 456 31.11 -14.03 -13.01
N ASN A 457 30.08 -13.70 -13.79
CA ASN A 457 30.15 -13.64 -15.24
C ASN A 457 31.07 -12.49 -15.74
N ASN A 458 31.33 -11.48 -14.91
CA ASN A 458 32.23 -10.38 -15.22
C ASN A 458 33.72 -10.70 -15.00
N ILE A 459 34.09 -11.91 -14.56
CA ILE A 459 35.50 -12.33 -14.44
C ILE A 459 36.32 -12.10 -15.73
N PRO A 460 35.82 -12.38 -16.96
CA PRO A 460 36.59 -12.13 -18.18
C PRO A 460 36.93 -10.65 -18.43
N VAL A 461 36.19 -9.72 -17.83
CA VAL A 461 36.43 -8.27 -17.91
C VAL A 461 36.96 -7.72 -16.58
N ALA A 462 37.45 -8.58 -15.69
CA ALA A 462 38.00 -8.19 -14.40
C ALA A 462 39.17 -7.23 -14.56
N THR A 463 39.25 -6.26 -13.66
CA THR A 463 40.34 -5.28 -13.67
C THR A 463 41.55 -5.81 -12.89
N ASN A 464 42.75 -5.65 -13.45
CA ASN A 464 43.98 -6.06 -12.75
C ASN A 464 44.40 -4.95 -11.77
N TRP A 465 44.31 -5.22 -10.46
CA TRP A 465 44.70 -4.29 -9.40
C TRP A 465 46.04 -4.67 -8.75
N THR A 466 46.80 -5.60 -9.32
CA THR A 466 48.06 -6.11 -8.77
C THR A 466 49.03 -4.97 -8.47
N SER A 467 49.28 -4.07 -9.42
CA SER A 467 50.20 -2.94 -9.26
C SER A 467 49.76 -1.89 -8.25
N LYS A 468 48.47 -1.89 -7.87
CA LYS A 468 47.89 -0.96 -6.90
C LYS A 468 47.93 -1.52 -5.48
N CYS A 469 48.07 -2.83 -5.32
CA CYS A 469 48.19 -3.46 -4.01
C CYS A 469 49.53 -3.10 -3.40
N VAL A 470 49.52 -2.52 -2.20
CA VAL A 470 50.73 -2.21 -1.45
C VAL A 470 51.01 -3.29 -0.41
N ASP A 471 52.29 -3.50 -0.10
CA ASP A 471 52.71 -4.46 0.92
C ASP A 471 52.59 -3.85 2.33
N GLN A 472 51.35 -3.75 2.82
CA GLN A 472 51.04 -3.27 4.18
C GLN A 472 50.27 -4.32 5.00
N GLY A 473 50.52 -5.59 4.69
CA GLY A 473 49.91 -6.71 5.37
C GLY A 473 48.68 -7.28 4.65
N LYS A 474 48.37 -8.52 5.04
CA LYS A 474 47.28 -9.33 4.50
C LYS A 474 46.58 -10.02 5.68
N THR A 475 45.27 -9.79 5.80
CA THR A 475 44.44 -10.53 6.76
C THR A 475 43.49 -11.43 5.99
N VAL A 476 43.34 -12.67 6.43
CA VAL A 476 42.38 -13.61 5.86
C VAL A 476 41.43 -14.05 6.96
N ALA A 477 40.13 -13.84 6.73
CA ALA A 477 39.06 -14.32 7.58
C ALA A 477 38.23 -15.37 6.84
N PHE A 478 37.77 -16.37 7.58
CA PHE A 478 36.99 -17.50 7.06
C PHE A 478 35.49 -17.35 7.29
N GLN A 479 35.08 -16.24 7.90
CA GLN A 479 33.69 -15.89 8.17
C GLN A 479 33.34 -14.59 7.42
N LEU A 480 32.12 -14.54 6.89
CA LEU A 480 31.56 -13.40 6.17
C LEU A 480 30.27 -12.98 6.87
N GLY A 481 30.05 -11.69 7.09
CA GLY A 481 28.81 -11.15 7.66
C GLY A 481 28.34 -11.84 8.95
N ASN A 482 27.02 -11.86 9.13
CA ASN A 482 26.34 -12.47 10.29
C ASN A 482 25.65 -13.80 9.94
N TYR A 483 26.23 -14.58 9.02
CA TYR A 483 25.68 -15.89 8.66
C TYR A 483 25.88 -16.92 9.79
N ALA A 484 24.98 -17.88 9.88
CA ALA A 484 25.00 -19.01 10.80
C ALA A 484 25.23 -20.33 10.04
N GLN A 485 25.30 -21.44 10.77
CA GLN A 485 25.29 -22.79 10.17
C GLN A 485 24.00 -23.06 9.40
N VAL A 486 22.87 -22.57 9.91
CA VAL A 486 21.56 -22.61 9.25
C VAL A 486 21.02 -21.20 9.11
N ASN A 487 20.79 -20.74 7.88
CA ASN A 487 20.27 -19.41 7.58
C ASN A 487 18.88 -19.56 6.97
N THR A 488 17.82 -19.22 7.71
CA THR A 488 16.44 -19.50 7.28
C THR A 488 15.89 -18.40 6.37
N MET A 489 15.15 -18.82 5.35
CA MET A 489 14.40 -17.98 4.40
C MET A 489 12.92 -18.31 4.60
N THR A 490 12.17 -17.41 5.22
CA THR A 490 10.81 -17.71 5.68
C THR A 490 9.75 -16.82 5.02
N TYR A 491 8.55 -17.36 4.89
CA TYR A 491 7.34 -16.59 4.64
C TYR A 491 6.70 -16.14 5.94
N LYS A 492 5.91 -15.06 5.89
CA LYS A 492 5.04 -14.67 7.00
C LYS A 492 4.07 -15.80 7.31
N GLU A 493 3.86 -16.08 8.60
CA GLU A 493 2.94 -17.14 9.01
C GLU A 493 1.47 -16.74 8.85
N ASP A 494 0.67 -17.66 8.34
CA ASP A 494 -0.79 -17.56 8.26
C ASP A 494 -1.40 -18.86 8.83
N ASP A 495 -2.44 -18.72 9.64
CA ASP A 495 -3.03 -19.86 10.36
C ASP A 495 -3.80 -20.81 9.46
N ALA A 496 -4.31 -20.33 8.33
CA ALA A 496 -5.04 -21.17 7.38
C ALA A 496 -4.11 -22.06 6.53
N ILE A 497 -2.78 -21.82 6.59
CA ILE A 497 -1.80 -22.49 5.74
C ILE A 497 -1.15 -23.65 6.49
N LEU A 498 -1.39 -24.87 5.99
CA LEU A 498 -0.80 -26.10 6.48
C LEU A 498 -0.09 -26.86 5.33
N PRO A 499 1.03 -27.55 5.61
CA PRO A 499 1.74 -27.61 6.90
C PRO A 499 2.38 -26.27 7.27
N LYS A 500 2.61 -26.03 8.56
CA LYS A 500 3.40 -24.86 9.01
C LYS A 500 4.79 -24.92 8.35
N ASN A 501 5.36 -23.75 8.04
CA ASN A 501 6.58 -23.59 7.24
C ASN A 501 6.47 -23.97 5.75
N PHE A 502 5.26 -24.12 5.20
CA PHE A 502 5.09 -24.34 3.77
C PHE A 502 5.78 -23.23 2.96
N GLY A 503 6.64 -23.62 2.01
CA GLY A 503 7.40 -22.67 1.18
C GLY A 503 8.68 -22.12 1.80
N ASN A 504 9.02 -22.42 3.06
CA ASN A 504 10.28 -22.00 3.67
C ASN A 504 11.48 -22.80 3.13
N ALA A 505 12.67 -22.22 3.22
CA ALA A 505 13.94 -22.89 2.91
C ALA A 505 15.07 -22.42 3.83
N GLN A 506 16.27 -22.95 3.61
CA GLN A 506 17.45 -22.54 4.35
C GLN A 506 18.73 -22.68 3.52
N ILE A 507 19.70 -21.82 3.79
CA ILE A 507 21.08 -21.96 3.32
C ILE A 507 21.91 -22.57 4.44
N ASN A 508 22.54 -23.71 4.15
CA ASN A 508 23.40 -24.42 5.09
C ASN A 508 24.87 -24.07 4.84
N VAL A 509 25.59 -23.69 5.90
CA VAL A 509 27.02 -23.41 5.86
C VAL A 509 27.74 -24.42 6.72
N ALA A 510 28.62 -25.21 6.11
CA ALA A 510 29.38 -26.28 6.77
C ALA A 510 30.56 -25.75 7.62
N ASP A 511 30.33 -24.71 8.41
CA ASP A 511 31.32 -24.12 9.33
C ASP A 511 30.82 -24.21 10.78
N LYS A 512 31.40 -25.16 11.53
CA LYS A 512 31.06 -25.43 12.94
C LYS A 512 31.40 -24.28 13.89
N THR A 513 32.13 -23.26 13.43
CA THR A 513 32.51 -22.09 14.24
C THR A 513 31.47 -20.97 14.20
N LEU A 514 30.49 -21.04 13.28
CA LEU A 514 29.39 -20.09 13.19
C LEU A 514 28.31 -20.38 14.24
N PRO A 515 27.48 -19.37 14.61
CA PRO A 515 26.26 -19.58 15.38
C PRO A 515 25.37 -20.67 14.75
N LEU A 516 24.53 -21.33 15.53
CA LEU A 516 23.74 -22.47 15.05
C LEU A 516 22.69 -22.07 14.00
N THR A 517 21.94 -21.01 14.26
CA THR A 517 20.84 -20.59 13.39
C THR A 517 20.69 -19.07 13.38
N THR A 518 20.26 -18.53 12.25
CA THR A 518 19.85 -17.12 12.11
C THR A 518 18.79 -17.00 11.02
N ALA A 519 17.94 -15.99 11.11
CA ALA A 519 17.00 -15.65 10.05
C ALA A 519 17.69 -14.76 9.00
N LEU A 520 17.84 -15.28 7.78
CA LEU A 520 18.39 -14.52 6.67
C LEU A 520 17.43 -13.38 6.31
N PHE A 521 16.16 -13.72 6.08
CA PHE A 521 15.06 -12.78 5.94
C PHE A 521 13.71 -13.49 6.07
N GLU A 522 12.67 -12.69 6.32
CA GLU A 522 11.28 -13.08 6.31
C GLU A 522 10.54 -12.23 5.28
N SER A 523 9.71 -12.88 4.45
CA SER A 523 8.94 -12.22 3.40
C SER A 523 7.75 -11.45 3.96
N GLN A 524 7.38 -10.35 3.31
CA GLN A 524 6.18 -9.54 3.63
C GLN A 524 4.87 -10.30 3.38
N PHE A 525 4.94 -11.35 2.56
CA PHE A 525 3.82 -12.18 2.13
C PHE A 525 3.83 -13.53 2.83
N ALA A 526 2.66 -14.15 2.89
CA ALA A 526 2.48 -15.54 3.31
C ALA A 526 2.29 -16.46 2.10
N PRO A 527 2.52 -17.78 2.26
CA PRO A 527 2.27 -18.76 1.20
C PRO A 527 0.79 -18.88 0.88
N THR A 528 0.46 -19.44 -0.28
CA THR A 528 -0.94 -19.70 -0.68
C THR A 528 -1.11 -21.15 -1.13
N LEU A 529 -2.17 -21.79 -0.67
CA LEU A 529 -2.57 -23.12 -1.15
C LEU A 529 -3.32 -22.99 -2.48
N ASN A 530 -3.29 -24.04 -3.27
CA ASN A 530 -4.01 -24.11 -4.53
C ASN A 530 -4.98 -25.29 -4.52
N ARG A 531 -6.05 -25.19 -5.32
CA ARG A 531 -6.95 -26.32 -5.61
C ARG A 531 -7.15 -26.50 -7.11
N PRO A 532 -7.56 -27.70 -7.56
CA PRO A 532 -7.89 -27.94 -8.96
C PRO A 532 -8.94 -26.98 -9.50
N TYR A 533 -8.74 -26.53 -10.73
CA TYR A 533 -9.68 -25.73 -11.51
C TYR A 533 -9.55 -26.08 -13.01
N ILE A 534 -10.40 -25.49 -13.86
CA ILE A 534 -10.37 -25.70 -15.30
C ILE A 534 -8.97 -25.44 -15.87
N GLY A 535 -8.39 -26.46 -16.52
CA GLY A 535 -7.09 -26.36 -17.18
C GLY A 535 -5.89 -26.24 -16.23
N GLY A 536 -6.06 -26.39 -14.91
CA GLY A 536 -4.96 -26.26 -13.96
C GLY A 536 -5.39 -26.21 -12.50
N ASN A 537 -4.82 -25.24 -11.78
CA ASN A 537 -5.13 -24.98 -10.38
C ASN A 537 -5.35 -23.48 -10.19
N MET A 538 -6.18 -23.12 -9.23
CA MET A 538 -6.36 -21.74 -8.78
C MET A 538 -5.89 -21.58 -7.34
N ALA A 539 -5.38 -20.41 -7.00
CA ALA A 539 -5.09 -20.02 -5.64
C ALA A 539 -6.35 -19.99 -4.76
N GLN A 540 -6.20 -20.35 -3.49
CA GLN A 540 -7.23 -20.23 -2.47
C GLN A 540 -6.79 -19.24 -1.38
N ILE A 541 -7.54 -18.16 -1.24
CA ILE A 541 -7.38 -17.19 -0.17
C ILE A 541 -8.73 -17.14 0.55
N LEU A 542 -9.05 -18.18 1.32
CA LEU A 542 -10.37 -18.34 1.94
C LEU A 542 -10.63 -17.19 2.92
N LYS A 543 -11.46 -16.24 2.49
CA LYS A 543 -11.87 -15.07 3.29
C LYS A 543 -13.33 -15.14 3.71
N ILE A 544 -14.15 -15.92 3.00
CA ILE A 544 -15.57 -16.14 3.31
C ILE A 544 -15.71 -17.52 3.96
N ASP A 545 -16.24 -17.54 5.19
CA ASP A 545 -16.54 -18.79 5.91
C ASP A 545 -17.94 -19.29 5.56
N THR A 546 -18.02 -20.32 4.72
CA THR A 546 -19.29 -20.98 4.38
C THR A 546 -19.54 -22.25 5.20
N SER A 547 -18.76 -22.50 6.25
CA SER A 547 -18.85 -23.76 7.02
C SER A 547 -20.09 -23.86 7.90
N GLN A 548 -20.57 -22.72 8.41
CA GLN A 548 -21.78 -22.63 9.24
C GLN A 548 -23.00 -22.18 8.44
N ASP A 549 -22.80 -21.35 7.41
CA ASP A 549 -23.85 -20.82 6.55
C ASP A 549 -23.40 -20.87 5.08
N ALA A 550 -24.07 -21.68 4.26
CA ALA A 550 -23.74 -21.83 2.84
C ALA A 550 -24.02 -20.57 2.02
N ASP A 551 -24.85 -19.67 2.53
CA ASP A 551 -25.24 -18.41 1.90
C ASP A 551 -24.42 -17.22 2.43
N ALA A 552 -23.42 -17.47 3.30
CA ALA A 552 -22.50 -16.44 3.78
C ALA A 552 -21.79 -15.73 2.60
N VAL A 553 -21.74 -14.40 2.69
CA VAL A 553 -21.13 -13.51 1.68
C VAL A 553 -20.05 -12.60 2.26
N ASP A 554 -19.95 -12.54 3.58
CA ASP A 554 -19.07 -11.62 4.29
C ASP A 554 -17.63 -12.14 4.31
N PHE A 555 -16.68 -11.24 4.09
CA PHE A 555 -15.24 -11.52 4.14
C PHE A 555 -14.77 -11.52 5.60
N SER A 556 -15.21 -12.50 6.39
CA SER A 556 -15.02 -12.57 7.84
C SER A 556 -13.68 -13.17 8.29
N ILE A 557 -12.93 -13.83 7.41
CA ILE A 557 -11.64 -14.45 7.75
C ILE A 557 -10.49 -13.51 7.40
N SER A 558 -9.72 -13.13 8.42
CA SER A 558 -8.48 -12.37 8.25
C SER A 558 -7.37 -13.25 7.69
N THR A 559 -6.59 -12.70 6.76
CA THR A 559 -5.51 -13.41 6.06
C THR A 559 -4.30 -12.52 5.92
N GLN A 560 -3.10 -13.11 5.87
CA GLN A 560 -1.88 -12.36 5.59
C GLN A 560 -1.75 -11.93 4.11
N PRO A 561 -0.88 -10.96 3.78
CA PRO A 561 -0.69 -10.51 2.40
C PRO A 561 -0.25 -11.65 1.46
N ARG A 562 -0.67 -11.63 0.19
CA ARG A 562 -0.34 -12.67 -0.80
C ARG A 562 0.40 -12.13 -2.02
N LEU A 563 1.40 -12.89 -2.48
CA LEU A 563 2.06 -12.71 -3.76
C LEU A 563 1.88 -13.99 -4.58
N LEU A 564 1.46 -13.86 -5.83
CA LEU A 564 1.15 -14.99 -6.70
C LEU A 564 1.79 -14.85 -8.07
N ILE A 565 1.97 -15.97 -8.76
CA ILE A 565 2.40 -16.01 -10.17
C ILE A 565 1.15 -16.07 -11.04
N ASP A 566 0.95 -15.09 -11.91
CA ASP A 566 -0.10 -15.12 -12.92
C ASP A 566 0.11 -16.29 -13.89
N GLN A 567 -0.97 -17.02 -14.14
CA GLN A 567 -1.01 -18.01 -15.20
C GLN A 567 -2.21 -17.76 -16.10
N LYS A 568 -1.92 -17.45 -17.36
CA LYS A 568 -2.93 -17.37 -18.41
C LYS A 568 -3.28 -18.77 -18.90
N ILE A 569 -4.54 -19.17 -18.78
CA ILE A 569 -5.08 -20.41 -19.33
C ILE A 569 -5.99 -20.07 -20.50
N ASP A 570 -5.62 -20.53 -21.70
CA ASP A 570 -6.52 -20.48 -22.87
C ASP A 570 -7.55 -21.61 -22.76
N LEU A 571 -8.80 -21.24 -22.46
CA LEU A 571 -9.90 -22.18 -22.29
C LEU A 571 -10.20 -22.99 -23.55
N ARG A 572 -9.98 -22.41 -24.74
CA ARG A 572 -10.24 -23.08 -26.03
C ARG A 572 -9.30 -24.25 -26.27
N GLN A 573 -8.15 -24.25 -25.60
CA GLN A 573 -7.14 -25.32 -25.68
C GLN A 573 -7.34 -26.39 -24.61
N GLN A 574 -8.29 -26.21 -23.68
CA GLN A 574 -8.59 -27.20 -22.66
C GLN A 574 -9.55 -28.26 -23.19
N ASN A 575 -9.53 -29.45 -22.58
CA ASN A 575 -10.40 -30.55 -22.97
C ASN A 575 -11.88 -30.14 -22.90
N GLY A 576 -12.60 -30.28 -24.01
CA GLY A 576 -14.00 -29.87 -24.13
C GLY A 576 -14.23 -28.38 -24.39
N ALA A 577 -13.16 -27.58 -24.59
CA ALA A 577 -13.23 -26.13 -24.82
C ALA A 577 -14.23 -25.41 -23.89
N PRO A 578 -14.06 -25.55 -22.56
CA PRO A 578 -14.99 -25.03 -21.58
C PRO A 578 -15.12 -23.51 -21.65
N SER A 579 -16.20 -22.98 -21.07
CA SER A 579 -16.37 -21.54 -20.88
C SER A 579 -16.60 -21.23 -19.40
N VAL A 580 -16.18 -20.04 -18.97
CA VAL A 580 -16.40 -19.52 -17.63
C VAL A 580 -17.37 -18.35 -17.72
N THR A 581 -18.39 -18.32 -16.87
CA THR A 581 -19.36 -17.22 -16.86
C THR A 581 -19.16 -16.34 -15.64
N PHE A 582 -18.85 -15.07 -15.86
CA PHE A 582 -18.84 -14.04 -14.83
C PHE A 582 -20.26 -13.47 -14.67
N THR A 583 -20.68 -13.18 -13.45
CA THR A 583 -22.00 -12.63 -13.12
C THR A 583 -21.91 -11.60 -12.01
N ASP A 584 -22.78 -10.60 -12.01
CA ASP A 584 -23.01 -9.68 -10.86
C ASP A 584 -24.30 -10.04 -10.09
N GLY A 585 -24.87 -11.21 -10.40
CA GLY A 585 -26.16 -11.69 -9.92
C GLY A 585 -27.32 -11.43 -10.87
N THR A 586 -27.19 -10.43 -11.75
CA THR A 586 -28.24 -10.02 -12.71
C THR A 586 -27.78 -10.20 -14.16
N ASN A 587 -26.63 -9.64 -14.49
CA ASN A 587 -26.00 -9.66 -15.80
C ASN A 587 -24.94 -10.76 -15.87
N ARG A 588 -24.63 -11.23 -17.08
CA ARG A 588 -23.66 -12.30 -17.31
C ARG A 588 -22.74 -11.99 -18.48
N ILE A 589 -21.46 -12.29 -18.31
CA ILE A 589 -20.45 -12.30 -19.38
C ILE A 589 -19.82 -13.69 -19.42
N THR A 590 -20.00 -14.41 -20.52
CA THR A 590 -19.36 -15.70 -20.73
C THR A 590 -18.04 -15.53 -21.48
N VAL A 591 -16.95 -15.94 -20.85
CA VAL A 591 -15.60 -15.95 -21.41
C VAL A 591 -15.27 -17.36 -21.91
N ASN A 592 -14.95 -17.45 -23.19
CA ASN A 592 -14.40 -18.64 -23.85
C ASN A 592 -13.07 -18.27 -24.53
N ASP A 593 -12.19 -17.64 -23.75
CA ASP A 593 -10.85 -17.22 -24.16
C ASP A 593 -9.90 -17.40 -22.95
N VAL A 594 -8.84 -16.61 -22.87
CA VAL A 594 -7.88 -16.63 -21.77
C VAL A 594 -8.52 -16.19 -20.45
N ILE A 595 -8.25 -16.95 -19.38
CA ILE A 595 -8.50 -16.56 -17.99
C ILE A 595 -7.19 -16.54 -17.20
N SER A 596 -7.14 -15.70 -16.15
CA SER A 596 -6.02 -15.66 -15.20
C SER A 596 -6.31 -16.56 -14.01
N LEU A 597 -5.49 -17.60 -13.82
CA LEU A 597 -5.53 -18.53 -12.70
C LEU A 597 -4.19 -18.51 -11.95
N PRO A 598 -3.97 -17.50 -11.11
CA PRO A 598 -2.70 -17.35 -10.44
C PRO A 598 -2.49 -18.44 -9.41
N TYR A 599 -1.22 -18.72 -9.12
CA TYR A 599 -0.83 -19.76 -8.18
C TYR A 599 0.45 -19.37 -7.43
N PHE A 600 0.62 -19.90 -6.21
CA PHE A 600 1.87 -19.76 -5.46
C PHE A 600 2.90 -20.83 -5.83
N TYR A 601 2.49 -22.10 -5.78
CA TYR A 601 3.29 -23.24 -6.24
C TYR A 601 2.38 -24.37 -6.75
N LYS A 602 2.76 -25.01 -7.85
CA LYS A 602 2.10 -26.25 -8.29
C LYS A 602 3.10 -27.20 -8.95
N PRO A 603 2.90 -28.53 -8.85
CA PRO A 603 3.68 -29.49 -9.61
C PRO A 603 3.62 -29.21 -11.12
N GLY A 604 4.78 -29.16 -11.78
CA GLY A 604 4.88 -28.89 -13.20
C GLY A 604 4.55 -27.44 -13.62
N GLY A 605 4.40 -26.51 -12.67
CA GLY A 605 4.32 -25.08 -12.97
C GLY A 605 5.61 -24.57 -13.60
N GLU A 606 5.51 -23.56 -14.46
CA GLU A 606 6.67 -22.93 -15.13
C GLU A 606 7.60 -22.24 -14.10
N HIS A 607 6.98 -21.66 -13.08
CA HIS A 607 7.66 -20.96 -11.98
C HIS A 607 7.11 -21.42 -10.64
N SER A 608 7.83 -21.10 -9.57
CA SER A 608 7.51 -21.44 -8.19
C SER A 608 7.92 -20.32 -7.24
N LEU A 609 7.09 -20.04 -6.25
CA LEU A 609 7.42 -19.18 -5.12
C LEU A 609 7.94 -19.96 -3.91
N LEU A 610 8.16 -21.28 -3.97
CA LEU A 610 8.84 -21.95 -2.84
C LEU A 610 10.25 -21.37 -2.69
N TRP A 611 10.64 -20.98 -1.46
CA TRP A 611 11.99 -20.44 -1.23
C TRP A 611 13.09 -21.42 -1.64
N GLU A 612 12.82 -22.72 -1.62
CA GLU A 612 13.77 -23.74 -2.06
C GLU A 612 14.05 -23.64 -3.57
N ASP A 613 13.01 -23.44 -4.39
CA ASP A 613 13.16 -23.28 -5.83
C ASP A 613 13.83 -21.94 -6.16
N LEU A 614 13.46 -20.87 -5.44
CA LEU A 614 14.08 -19.55 -5.57
C LEU A 614 15.57 -19.58 -5.17
N ARG A 615 15.91 -20.27 -4.08
CA ARG A 615 17.28 -20.48 -3.61
C ARG A 615 18.12 -21.19 -4.67
N ILE A 616 17.62 -22.29 -5.23
CA ILE A 616 18.31 -23.03 -6.30
C ILE A 616 18.51 -22.14 -7.54
N ALA A 617 17.53 -21.32 -7.90
CA ALA A 617 17.59 -20.47 -9.08
C ALA A 617 18.51 -19.25 -8.95
N TYR A 618 18.48 -18.56 -7.79
CA TYR A 618 19.05 -17.21 -7.65
C TYR A 618 20.18 -17.08 -6.62
N TYR A 619 20.40 -18.10 -5.79
CA TYR A 619 21.43 -18.09 -4.74
C TYR A 619 22.65 -19.02 -4.94
N PRO A 620 22.86 -19.76 -6.04
CA PRO A 620 23.93 -20.77 -6.09
C PRO A 620 25.34 -20.17 -5.94
N GLU A 621 25.58 -18.96 -6.46
CA GLU A 621 26.86 -18.28 -6.30
C GLU A 621 27.11 -17.86 -4.85
N LEU A 622 26.07 -17.40 -4.15
CA LEU A 622 26.18 -17.04 -2.73
C LEU A 622 26.51 -18.28 -1.90
N GLU A 623 25.80 -19.40 -2.11
CA GLU A 623 26.08 -20.64 -1.37
C GLU A 623 27.50 -21.13 -1.58
N LYS A 624 27.99 -21.06 -2.83
CA LYS A 624 29.37 -21.41 -3.14
C LYS A 624 30.37 -20.51 -2.40
N ILE A 625 30.12 -19.20 -2.36
CA ILE A 625 30.96 -18.25 -1.62
C ILE A 625 30.96 -18.58 -0.13
N LEU A 626 29.81 -18.85 0.47
CA LEU A 626 29.68 -19.16 1.90
C LEU A 626 30.42 -20.45 2.28
N GLN A 627 30.35 -21.49 1.44
CA GLN A 627 31.05 -22.76 1.68
C GLN A 627 32.57 -22.66 1.61
N GLN A 628 33.11 -21.69 0.86
CA GLN A 628 34.55 -21.52 0.64
C GLN A 628 35.04 -20.14 1.05
N THR A 629 34.38 -19.56 2.06
CA THR A 629 34.57 -18.17 2.47
C THR A 629 36.05 -17.86 2.71
N LYS A 630 36.57 -16.92 1.91
CA LYS A 630 37.86 -16.28 2.13
C LYS A 630 37.69 -14.79 1.94
N LYS A 631 37.46 -14.10 3.05
CA LYS A 631 37.51 -12.64 3.10
C LYS A 631 38.96 -12.22 3.28
N VAL A 632 39.51 -11.52 2.29
CA VAL A 632 40.89 -11.04 2.26
C VAL A 632 40.88 -9.54 2.43
N VAL A 633 41.58 -9.05 3.44
CA VAL A 633 41.83 -7.62 3.63
C VAL A 633 43.24 -7.31 3.17
N ARG A 634 43.37 -6.35 2.25
CA ARG A 634 44.62 -5.83 1.70
C ARG A 634 44.55 -4.31 1.57
N TYR A 635 45.69 -3.67 1.37
CA TYR A 635 45.77 -2.22 1.20
C TYR A 635 46.10 -1.86 -0.25
N PHE A 636 45.42 -0.85 -0.78
CA PHE A 636 45.54 -0.42 -2.17
C PHE A 636 45.76 1.09 -2.27
N LEU A 637 46.64 1.50 -3.18
CA LEU A 637 46.81 2.90 -3.56
C LEU A 637 45.90 3.20 -4.75
N LEU A 638 44.66 3.59 -4.46
CA LEU A 638 43.65 3.91 -5.47
C LEU A 638 43.67 5.40 -5.83
N THR A 639 43.60 5.70 -7.12
CA THR A 639 43.57 7.07 -7.65
C THR A 639 42.14 7.64 -7.66
N PRO A 640 41.94 8.96 -7.74
CA PRO A 640 40.60 9.55 -7.90
C PRO A 640 39.86 9.01 -9.12
N ARG A 641 40.57 8.72 -10.21
CA ARG A 641 40.00 8.09 -11.41
C ARG A 641 39.47 6.68 -11.12
N ASP A 642 40.17 5.90 -10.29
CA ASP A 642 39.72 4.55 -9.92
C ASP A 642 38.42 4.59 -9.13
N ILE A 643 38.23 5.61 -8.30
CA ILE A 643 36.99 5.82 -7.55
C ILE A 643 35.86 6.28 -8.47
N LEU A 644 36.14 7.23 -9.37
CA LEU A 644 35.18 7.73 -10.34
C LEU A 644 34.65 6.62 -11.27
N GLU A 645 35.53 5.76 -11.77
CA GLU A 645 35.21 4.67 -12.70
C GLU A 645 34.84 3.37 -11.95
N LEU A 646 34.72 3.38 -10.62
CA LEU A 646 34.50 2.18 -9.82
C LEU A 646 33.12 1.57 -10.11
N ASN A 647 33.14 0.33 -10.61
CA ASN A 647 31.96 -0.51 -10.67
C ASN A 647 32.16 -1.73 -9.77
N LEU A 648 31.45 -1.77 -8.64
CA LEU A 648 31.55 -2.86 -7.65
C LEU A 648 31.05 -4.22 -8.18
N LEU A 649 30.38 -4.26 -9.35
CA LEU A 649 30.00 -5.50 -10.04
C LEU A 649 31.11 -6.08 -10.92
N ILE A 650 32.21 -5.34 -11.14
CA ILE A 650 33.36 -5.83 -11.90
C ILE A 650 34.40 -6.36 -10.92
N PRO A 651 34.76 -7.66 -11.02
CA PRO A 651 35.79 -8.24 -10.16
C PRO A 651 37.17 -7.61 -10.36
N VAL A 652 38.02 -7.79 -9.35
CA VAL A 652 39.44 -7.45 -9.39
C VAL A 652 40.30 -8.71 -9.40
N TYR A 653 41.37 -8.69 -10.18
CA TYR A 653 42.38 -9.76 -10.23
C TYR A 653 43.66 -9.31 -9.53
N LEU A 654 44.23 -10.22 -8.73
CA LEU A 654 45.52 -10.03 -8.05
C LEU A 654 46.48 -11.19 -8.39
N GLU A 655 47.53 -10.90 -9.15
CA GLU A 655 48.55 -11.89 -9.58
C GLU A 655 49.27 -12.53 -8.39
N GLN A 656 49.61 -11.74 -7.39
CA GLN A 656 50.26 -12.20 -6.15
C GLN A 656 49.45 -13.25 -5.36
N ASP A 657 48.14 -13.33 -5.59
CA ASP A 657 47.27 -14.35 -5.01
C ASP A 657 46.80 -15.40 -6.04
N GLY A 658 47.01 -15.14 -7.33
CA GLY A 658 46.47 -15.93 -8.44
C GLY A 658 44.95 -16.06 -8.41
N CYS A 659 44.23 -15.07 -7.86
CA CYS A 659 42.80 -15.16 -7.57
C CYS A 659 42.02 -13.93 -8.05
N TYR A 660 40.73 -14.14 -8.33
CA TYR A 660 39.75 -13.10 -8.57
C TYR A 660 38.95 -12.82 -7.29
N TYR A 661 38.57 -11.56 -7.10
CA TYR A 661 37.81 -11.12 -5.94
C TYR A 661 36.70 -10.17 -6.38
N TYR A 662 35.56 -10.20 -5.70
CA TYR A 662 34.67 -9.05 -5.70
C TYR A 662 35.04 -8.11 -4.55
N ILE A 663 34.79 -6.82 -4.75
CA ILE A 663 35.04 -5.79 -3.74
C ILE A 663 33.83 -5.76 -2.82
N ASN A 664 34.00 -6.21 -1.58
CA ASN A 664 32.96 -6.09 -0.56
C ASN A 664 32.88 -4.66 -0.03
N LYS A 665 34.04 -4.08 0.30
CA LYS A 665 34.14 -2.75 0.89
C LYS A 665 35.50 -2.11 0.60
N ILE A 666 35.49 -0.84 0.25
CA ILE A 666 36.65 0.06 0.29
C ILE A 666 36.43 0.95 1.51
N ASP A 667 37.33 0.88 2.47
CA ASP A 667 37.16 1.49 3.80
C ASP A 667 37.94 2.80 3.88
N SER A 668 37.21 3.91 4.02
CA SER A 668 37.78 5.23 4.30
C SER A 668 38.85 5.70 3.29
N TRP A 669 38.58 5.56 2.00
CA TRP A 669 39.49 5.96 0.91
C TRP A 669 39.84 7.45 0.96
N ARG A 670 41.12 7.75 0.73
CA ARG A 670 41.67 9.10 0.57
C ARG A 670 42.70 9.10 -0.55
N SER A 671 42.69 10.16 -1.37
CA SER A 671 43.65 10.28 -2.47
C SER A 671 45.09 10.26 -1.94
N GLY A 672 45.96 9.51 -2.61
CA GLY A 672 47.40 9.40 -2.29
C GLY A 672 47.73 8.58 -1.04
N GLN A 673 46.74 7.97 -0.37
CA GLN A 673 46.95 7.14 0.81
C GLN A 673 46.57 5.67 0.53
N PRO A 674 47.35 4.70 1.04
CA PRO A 674 46.93 3.31 1.08
C PRO A 674 45.59 3.15 1.80
N THR A 675 44.64 2.53 1.12
CA THR A 675 43.28 2.34 1.60
C THR A 675 43.01 0.87 1.83
N LYS A 676 42.38 0.55 2.96
CA LYS A 676 42.00 -0.83 3.29
C LYS A 676 40.83 -1.26 2.41
N VAL A 677 40.97 -2.40 1.73
CA VAL A 677 39.93 -2.99 0.89
C VAL A 677 39.62 -4.40 1.38
N GLU A 678 38.33 -4.65 1.64
CA GLU A 678 37.78 -5.96 1.93
C GLU A 678 37.36 -6.64 0.63
N LEU A 679 38.03 -7.73 0.32
CA LEU A 679 37.85 -8.54 -0.87
C LEU A 679 37.26 -9.88 -0.47
N VAL A 680 36.38 -10.43 -1.29
CA VAL A 680 35.87 -11.80 -1.10
C VAL A 680 36.19 -12.61 -2.35
N LYS A 681 36.87 -13.74 -2.15
CA LYS A 681 37.36 -14.58 -3.23
C LYS A 681 36.19 -15.10 -4.08
N LEU A 682 36.30 -14.93 -5.39
CA LEU A 682 35.44 -15.57 -6.37
C LEU A 682 36.10 -16.86 -6.86
N GLY A 683 35.39 -17.98 -6.77
CA GLY A 683 35.83 -19.25 -7.36
C GLY A 683 36.51 -20.18 -6.39
#